data_AF-A0A954TT33-F1
#
_entry.id   AF-A0A954TT33-F1
#
_cell.length_a   1.000
_cell.length_b   1.000
_cell.length_c   1.000
_cell.angle_alpha   90.00
_cell.angle_beta   90.00
_cell.angle_gamma   90.00
#
_symmetry.space_group_name_H-M   'P 1'
#
loop_
_entity.id
_entity.type
_entity.pdbx_description
1 polymer ?
#
loop_
_entity_poly.entity_id
_entity_poly.type
_entity_poly.pdbx_seq_one_letter_code
_entity_poly.pdbx_strand_id
1 'polypeptide(L)'
;MNQVLRTVSVLLVIFIGSAMACQMASAQSPRPNILYFYVDDMGWGSIGPNGQAERRAQGLPSVRTPNLDRLAKRGLNFRRGYGCHVCSPARSSQQSGFHQGHTFADRNDPDNAKKAMRSDDILIGDALSAAGYATGYWGKWGYGGSKDQINPTIDNIQTLPTSHGYQYVLAELHHVRAHTFFQPTLWSAPASPGAIGGIELVPNTLSRYQQNDVYPSSPALQNDSRYPKTAYCDDSYAFAALDFVRRQGTIYNQSGQPFFGLLAVQIPHAPFGEIATLPDWDAAYADDPQFAGLSDQSRQWAAMVTRIDAHFGNILAALEDPNHDGDTSDSIADNTLVVFQSDNGGPSGKNNVELNANGGLRGVKGSIQEGGIRVPLVMCWPAMIHEESEMKAGTNTDRVVDVTDLLPTFCDLAGCEVPLGIDGVSIAPTLTGNAVQRHRDFIIHEAGNGQSIIRGNFKLVRTEQRGRGGPAFALYDLNADQTESTDISDQHPEMVNELKELLLGERVTEPRGFANTYHHWTGNDGAKTSDANNWSDYVYANAGVTYMTDDGAPRMSWTARIANRSNHPVTAVVDADMQCLALEIRGGASKDARQDVVVGTKVELTGRNEIRVADGGSLTLRDGTVSTVRWIDVQTGGSIQGNGAINGTVYNGGRVAAAVDPERRLEITSGFLQSDTGTLVVTVGNGNQVPLVVGGEANLAGNLVIKTDPSFKPEPGARVTVLSAKQVVGVFGNPDGEVIADDGIRFQIKYTNDTVTATVQ
;
A
#
# COMPACT_ATOMS: atom_id res chain seq x y z
N MET A 1 -67.99 21.90 58.05
CA MET A 1 -67.06 21.52 56.96
C MET A 1 -65.92 20.76 57.64
N ASN A 2 -65.89 19.44 57.46
CA ASN A 2 -65.38 18.47 58.43
C ASN A 2 -63.84 18.32 58.48
N GLN A 3 -63.43 17.87 59.65
CA GLN A 3 -62.13 17.63 60.29
C GLN A 3 -61.12 16.67 59.61
N VAL A 4 -59.83 17.01 59.82
CA VAL A 4 -58.69 16.18 60.33
C VAL A 4 -57.98 15.14 59.42
N LEU A 5 -56.69 15.44 59.18
CA LEU A 5 -55.43 14.64 59.06
C LEU A 5 -55.42 13.12 58.77
N ARG A 6 -54.46 12.76 57.87
CA ARG A 6 -53.73 11.48 57.63
C ARG A 6 -54.59 10.34 57.03
N THR A 7 -54.20 9.68 55.92
CA THR A 7 -53.19 8.59 55.87
C THR A 7 -53.03 8.06 54.42
N VAL A 8 -51.78 7.89 53.96
CA VAL A 8 -51.18 6.85 53.05
C VAL A 8 -51.77 6.53 51.65
N SER A 9 -50.91 6.63 50.62
CA SER A 9 -50.74 5.70 49.47
C SER A 9 -49.40 6.05 48.78
N VAL A 10 -48.27 5.41 49.12
CA VAL A 10 -47.63 4.25 48.46
C VAL A 10 -47.66 4.30 46.93
N LEU A 11 -46.51 4.58 46.31
CA LEU A 11 -46.01 4.06 45.03
C LEU A 11 -44.58 4.61 44.84
N LEU A 12 -43.56 3.93 45.38
CA LEU A 12 -42.75 2.95 44.65
C LEU A 12 -42.18 3.53 43.34
N VAL A 13 -41.18 4.40 43.45
CA VAL A 13 -40.27 4.73 42.34
C VAL A 13 -39.31 3.55 42.23
N ILE A 14 -39.68 2.58 41.40
CA ILE A 14 -38.78 1.50 40.97
C ILE A 14 -37.71 2.13 40.09
N PHE A 15 -36.47 2.00 40.54
CA PHE A 15 -35.26 2.03 39.73
C PHE A 15 -35.44 1.08 38.53
N ILE A 16 -35.81 1.62 37.36
CA ILE A 16 -35.54 1.00 36.07
C ILE A 16 -34.52 1.90 35.40
N GLY A 17 -33.27 1.80 35.88
CA GLY A 17 -32.12 2.10 35.05
C GLY A 17 -32.01 0.99 34.02
N SER A 18 -32.83 1.07 32.96
CA SER A 18 -32.59 0.33 31.74
C SER A 18 -31.29 0.89 31.17
N ALA A 19 -30.20 0.18 31.45
CA ALA A 19 -28.97 0.26 30.72
C ALA A 19 -29.28 0.13 29.22
N MET A 20 -29.35 1.27 28.52
CA MET A 20 -28.96 1.30 27.12
C MET A 20 -27.45 1.10 27.12
N ALA A 21 -27.04 -0.17 27.23
CA ALA A 21 -25.75 -0.58 26.73
C ALA A 21 -25.76 -0.25 25.24
N CYS A 22 -25.14 0.88 24.91
CA CYS A 22 -24.76 1.21 23.56
C CYS A 22 -23.84 0.06 23.12
N GLN A 23 -24.41 -0.93 22.44
CA GLN A 23 -23.63 -1.88 21.67
C GLN A 23 -22.94 -1.04 20.60
N MET A 24 -21.72 -0.60 20.90
CA MET A 24 -20.74 -0.29 19.88
C MET A 24 -20.47 -1.61 19.15
N ALA A 25 -21.34 -1.93 18.20
CA ALA A 25 -20.89 -2.67 17.04
C ALA A 25 -19.73 -1.86 16.50
N SER A 26 -18.53 -2.44 16.51
CA SER A 26 -17.38 -1.92 15.77
C SER A 26 -17.84 -1.70 14.34
N ALA A 27 -18.27 -0.48 14.02
CA ALA A 27 -18.63 -0.09 12.68
C ALA A 27 -17.33 -0.12 11.90
N GLN A 28 -17.11 -1.21 11.17
CA GLN A 28 -16.11 -1.26 10.11
C GLN A 28 -16.30 0.03 9.30
N SER A 29 -15.25 0.86 9.23
CA SER A 29 -15.34 2.16 8.55
C SER A 29 -15.98 1.93 7.17
N PRO A 30 -16.97 2.75 6.78
CA PRO A 30 -17.64 2.56 5.50
C PRO A 30 -16.60 2.55 4.39
N ARG A 31 -16.66 1.54 3.53
CA ARG A 31 -15.74 1.35 2.40
C ARG A 31 -15.80 2.62 1.54
N PRO A 32 -14.71 3.40 1.43
CA PRO A 32 -14.77 4.68 0.75
C PRO A 32 -14.75 4.50 -0.77
N ASN A 33 -15.24 5.48 -1.51
CA ASN A 33 -14.81 5.64 -2.90
C ASN A 33 -13.33 6.05 -2.90
N ILE A 34 -12.58 5.68 -3.93
CA ILE A 34 -11.16 6.01 -4.05
C ILE A 34 -10.92 6.67 -5.41
N LEU A 35 -10.40 7.90 -5.39
CA LEU A 35 -10.01 8.64 -6.57
C LEU A 35 -8.51 8.96 -6.50
N TYR A 36 -7.74 8.47 -7.47
CA TYR A 36 -6.30 8.62 -7.48
C TYR A 36 -5.85 9.40 -8.72
N PHE A 37 -5.40 10.63 -8.50
CA PHE A 37 -4.74 11.48 -9.48
C PHE A 37 -3.24 11.19 -9.49
N TYR A 38 -2.72 10.78 -10.64
CA TYR A 38 -1.33 10.38 -10.81
C TYR A 38 -0.71 11.07 -12.03
N VAL A 39 0.40 11.76 -11.83
CA VAL A 39 1.06 12.60 -12.86
C VAL A 39 2.45 12.07 -13.21
N ASP A 40 2.94 12.40 -14.40
CA ASP A 40 4.24 11.93 -14.93
C ASP A 40 5.24 13.09 -14.96
N ASP A 41 6.35 13.00 -14.22
CA ASP A 41 7.43 14.01 -14.16
C ASP A 41 7.12 15.31 -13.38
N MET A 42 6.21 15.26 -12.41
CA MET A 42 5.96 16.42 -11.53
C MET A 42 6.86 16.38 -10.29
N GLY A 43 7.87 17.26 -10.27
CA GLY A 43 8.82 17.37 -9.16
C GLY A 43 8.18 17.81 -7.84
N TRP A 44 8.83 17.45 -6.72
CA TRP A 44 8.34 17.71 -5.36
C TRP A 44 7.89 19.16 -5.13
N GLY A 45 8.67 20.13 -5.63
CA GLY A 45 8.43 21.56 -5.46
C GLY A 45 7.39 22.16 -6.40
N SER A 46 6.60 21.36 -7.10
CA SER A 46 5.68 21.83 -8.16
C SER A 46 4.29 22.24 -7.66
N ILE A 47 3.97 22.00 -6.38
CA ILE A 47 2.66 22.33 -5.80
C ILE A 47 2.79 23.41 -4.72
N GLY A 48 1.68 24.10 -4.42
CA GLY A 48 1.62 25.13 -3.37
C GLY A 48 2.30 24.76 -2.05
N PRO A 49 1.89 23.67 -1.37
CA PRO A 49 2.43 23.32 -0.05
C PRO A 49 3.91 22.87 -0.05
N ASN A 50 4.50 22.60 -1.23
CA ASN A 50 5.89 22.17 -1.36
C ASN A 50 6.82 23.27 -1.93
N GLY A 51 6.38 24.53 -1.89
CA GLY A 51 7.24 25.68 -2.15
C GLY A 51 6.63 26.72 -3.09
N GLN A 52 5.65 26.36 -3.93
CA GLN A 52 5.07 27.34 -4.87
C GLN A 52 4.26 28.43 -4.18
N ALA A 53 3.62 28.13 -3.04
CA ALA A 53 2.92 29.14 -2.25
C ALA A 53 3.89 30.18 -1.67
N GLU A 54 5.05 29.73 -1.19
CA GLU A 54 6.11 30.61 -0.69
C GLU A 54 6.68 31.49 -1.81
N ARG A 55 6.98 30.90 -2.97
CA ARG A 55 7.46 31.65 -4.15
C ARG A 55 6.49 32.75 -4.56
N ARG A 56 5.18 32.45 -4.62
CA ARG A 56 4.14 33.45 -4.90
C ARG A 56 4.14 34.57 -3.88
N ALA A 57 4.22 34.25 -2.58
CA ALA A 57 4.26 35.25 -1.52
C ALA A 57 5.50 36.17 -1.60
N GLN A 58 6.61 35.66 -2.13
CA GLN A 58 7.85 36.41 -2.35
C GLN A 58 7.87 37.19 -3.68
N GLY A 59 6.83 37.08 -4.51
CA GLY A 59 6.81 37.68 -5.84
C GLY A 59 7.84 37.07 -6.80
N LEU A 60 8.12 35.78 -6.65
CA LEU A 60 8.98 35.00 -7.56
C LEU A 60 8.13 34.22 -8.57
N PRO A 61 8.66 33.97 -9.79
CA PRO A 61 7.96 33.16 -10.77
C PRO A 61 7.53 31.81 -10.19
N SER A 62 6.28 31.44 -10.43
CA SER A 62 5.63 30.31 -9.78
C SER A 62 4.61 29.65 -10.69
N VAL A 63 4.30 28.39 -10.40
CA VAL A 63 3.22 27.65 -11.04
C VAL A 63 1.93 27.71 -10.20
N ARG A 64 0.78 27.79 -10.88
CA ARG A 64 -0.55 27.90 -10.27
C ARG A 64 -1.21 26.52 -10.23
N THR A 65 -1.50 26.06 -9.01
CA THR A 65 -2.19 24.79 -8.72
C THR A 65 -3.33 24.99 -7.71
N PRO A 66 -4.29 25.89 -7.97
CA PRO A 66 -5.29 26.27 -6.97
C PRO A 66 -6.14 25.08 -6.46
N ASN A 67 -6.39 24.06 -7.28
CA ASN A 67 -7.19 22.91 -6.88
C ASN A 67 -6.40 21.93 -6.01
N LEU A 68 -5.12 21.67 -6.32
CA LEU A 68 -4.23 20.91 -5.45
C LEU A 68 -3.95 21.66 -4.14
N ASP A 69 -3.81 22.99 -4.19
CA ASP A 69 -3.68 23.82 -2.99
C ASP A 69 -4.93 23.71 -2.10
N ARG A 70 -6.13 23.68 -2.70
CA ARG A 70 -7.39 23.44 -2.00
C ARG A 70 -7.47 22.01 -1.45
N LEU A 71 -7.04 21.01 -2.22
CA LEU A 71 -6.99 19.61 -1.81
C LEU A 71 -6.10 19.44 -0.58
N ALA A 72 -4.91 20.05 -0.58
CA ALA A 72 -3.98 20.02 0.55
C ALA A 72 -4.54 20.75 1.78
N LYS A 73 -5.25 21.88 1.59
CA LYS A 73 -5.92 22.60 2.70
C LYS A 73 -7.05 21.79 3.34
N ARG A 74 -7.78 20.99 2.57
CA ARG A 74 -8.85 20.11 3.06
C ARG A 74 -8.35 18.73 3.50
N GLY A 75 -7.10 18.41 3.20
CA GLY A 75 -6.50 17.11 3.43
C GLY A 75 -5.16 17.20 4.14
N LEU A 76 -4.24 16.31 3.79
CA LEU A 76 -2.92 16.19 4.39
C LEU A 76 -1.85 16.17 3.30
N ASN A 77 -0.81 16.98 3.46
CA ASN A 77 0.36 16.97 2.58
C ASN A 77 1.48 16.12 3.20
N PHE A 78 1.94 15.12 2.46
CA PHE A 78 3.05 14.26 2.85
C PHE A 78 4.34 14.83 2.28
N ARG A 79 5.14 15.48 3.13
CA ARG A 79 6.41 16.06 2.70
C ARG A 79 7.37 14.97 2.26
N ARG A 80 7.25 13.74 2.77
CA ARG A 80 8.10 12.57 2.45
C ARG A 80 7.32 11.49 1.68
N GLY A 81 6.64 11.90 0.60
CA GLY A 81 6.11 11.00 -0.41
C GLY A 81 7.19 10.57 -1.41
N TYR A 82 7.24 9.28 -1.74
CA TYR A 82 8.24 8.70 -2.65
C TYR A 82 7.56 7.94 -3.79
N GLY A 83 8.10 8.11 -4.99
CA GLY A 83 7.78 7.34 -6.20
C GLY A 83 8.97 6.47 -6.58
N CYS A 84 9.19 6.26 -7.88
CA CYS A 84 10.46 5.69 -8.36
C CYS A 84 11.29 6.75 -9.09
N HIS A 85 12.39 6.35 -9.72
CA HIS A 85 13.26 7.27 -10.46
C HIS A 85 12.75 7.60 -11.87
N VAL A 86 11.95 6.72 -12.49
CA VAL A 86 11.37 6.87 -13.84
C VAL A 86 10.02 6.15 -13.96
N CYS A 87 9.26 6.49 -15.01
CA CYS A 87 7.85 6.16 -15.17
C CYS A 87 7.49 4.66 -15.24
N SER A 88 8.25 3.81 -15.93
CA SER A 88 7.91 2.37 -16.03
C SER A 88 7.96 1.68 -14.63
N PRO A 89 9.10 1.66 -13.91
CA PRO A 89 9.15 1.12 -12.56
C PRO A 89 8.13 1.77 -11.61
N ALA A 90 7.94 3.09 -11.67
CA ALA A 90 6.97 3.78 -10.84
C ALA A 90 5.55 3.20 -11.02
N ARG A 91 5.12 3.00 -12.26
CA ARG A 91 3.79 2.43 -12.57
C ARG A 91 3.68 0.96 -12.21
N SER A 92 4.75 0.18 -12.37
CA SER A 92 4.77 -1.23 -11.94
C SER A 92 4.68 -1.35 -10.42
N SER A 93 5.46 -0.56 -9.69
CA SER A 93 5.46 -0.54 -8.22
C SER A 93 4.16 0.01 -7.65
N GLN A 94 3.58 1.03 -8.29
CA GLN A 94 2.26 1.55 -7.94
C GLN A 94 1.21 0.46 -8.01
N GLN A 95 1.16 -0.30 -9.10
CA GLN A 95 0.10 -1.29 -9.30
C GLN A 95 0.29 -2.54 -8.44
N SER A 96 1.52 -3.01 -8.27
CA SER A 96 1.81 -4.32 -7.65
C SER A 96 2.14 -4.25 -6.16
N GLY A 97 2.44 -3.07 -5.62
CA GLY A 97 2.92 -2.91 -4.24
C GLY A 97 4.33 -3.45 -4.01
N PHE A 98 5.03 -3.92 -5.05
CA PHE A 98 6.43 -4.33 -4.99
C PHE A 98 7.36 -3.19 -5.40
N HIS A 99 8.51 -3.07 -4.75
CA HIS A 99 9.56 -2.16 -5.20
C HIS A 99 10.30 -2.73 -6.41
N GLN A 100 11.19 -1.93 -6.99
CA GLN A 100 11.85 -2.21 -8.27
C GLN A 100 12.62 -3.54 -8.29
N GLY A 101 13.30 -3.90 -7.19
CA GLY A 101 14.05 -5.16 -7.06
C GLY A 101 13.20 -6.44 -7.10
N HIS A 102 11.88 -6.33 -7.01
CA HIS A 102 10.95 -7.46 -7.05
C HIS A 102 10.07 -7.49 -8.30
N THR A 103 10.18 -6.52 -9.20
CA THR A 103 9.32 -6.44 -10.40
C THR A 103 10.12 -6.53 -11.70
N PHE A 104 9.49 -7.03 -12.77
CA PHE A 104 10.12 -7.09 -14.10
C PHE A 104 10.44 -5.72 -14.69
N ALA A 105 9.63 -4.70 -14.39
CA ALA A 105 9.77 -3.35 -14.92
C ALA A 105 10.70 -2.50 -14.05
N ASP A 106 11.93 -2.97 -13.82
CA ASP A 106 12.93 -2.28 -12.99
C ASP A 106 13.48 -0.96 -13.60
N ARG A 107 13.21 -0.72 -14.89
CA ARG A 107 13.70 0.42 -15.69
C ARG A 107 12.75 0.76 -16.84
N ASN A 108 12.99 1.88 -17.50
CA ASN A 108 12.37 2.16 -18.81
C ASN A 108 12.99 1.27 -19.90
N ASP A 109 12.38 0.12 -20.14
CA ASP A 109 12.70 -0.80 -21.24
C ASP A 109 11.48 -0.88 -22.18
N PRO A 110 11.60 -0.52 -23.47
CA PRO A 110 10.50 -0.64 -24.43
C PRO A 110 9.91 -2.06 -24.53
N ASP A 111 10.71 -3.09 -24.26
CA ASP A 111 10.21 -4.48 -24.26
C ASP A 111 9.39 -4.81 -23.00
N ASN A 112 9.31 -3.92 -22.00
CA ASN A 112 8.41 -4.11 -20.86
C ASN A 112 6.95 -4.24 -21.29
N ALA A 113 6.56 -3.63 -22.41
CA ALA A 113 5.22 -3.81 -22.96
C ALA A 113 4.87 -5.28 -23.27
N LYS A 114 5.86 -6.16 -23.40
CA LYS A 114 5.66 -7.58 -23.66
C LYS A 114 5.74 -8.47 -22.41
N LYS A 115 6.27 -7.96 -21.29
CA LYS A 115 6.70 -8.80 -20.14
C LYS A 115 6.39 -8.25 -18.73
N ALA A 116 6.05 -6.97 -18.59
CA ALA A 116 5.77 -6.38 -17.28
C ALA A 116 4.32 -6.63 -16.86
N MET A 117 4.03 -6.68 -15.56
CA MET A 117 2.69 -6.97 -15.00
C MET A 117 2.16 -8.33 -15.47
N ARG A 118 2.56 -9.37 -14.74
CA ARG A 118 2.20 -10.76 -15.02
C ARG A 118 0.83 -11.07 -14.44
N SER A 119 0.19 -12.12 -14.93
CA SER A 119 -1.06 -12.62 -14.34
C SER A 119 -0.93 -13.03 -12.86
N ASP A 120 0.28 -13.34 -12.40
CA ASP A 120 0.54 -13.67 -10.99
C ASP A 120 0.68 -12.42 -10.10
N ASP A 121 0.98 -11.25 -10.71
CA ASP A 121 1.06 -9.98 -10.00
C ASP A 121 -0.36 -9.48 -9.75
N ILE A 122 -0.88 -9.64 -8.53
CA ILE A 122 -2.19 -9.09 -8.15
C ILE A 122 -2.07 -7.57 -8.06
N LEU A 123 -2.72 -6.85 -8.98
CA LEU A 123 -2.64 -5.39 -9.05
C LEU A 123 -3.81 -4.70 -8.32
N ILE A 124 -3.75 -3.37 -8.19
CA ILE A 124 -4.82 -2.57 -7.56
C ILE A 124 -6.19 -2.86 -8.18
N GLY A 125 -6.28 -2.90 -9.51
CA GLY A 125 -7.54 -3.17 -10.20
C GLY A 125 -8.09 -4.57 -9.90
N ASP A 126 -7.22 -5.59 -9.85
CA ASP A 126 -7.60 -6.96 -9.48
C ASP A 126 -8.18 -7.01 -8.07
N ALA A 127 -7.45 -6.45 -7.09
CA ALA A 127 -7.84 -6.47 -5.69
C ALA A 127 -9.17 -5.74 -5.44
N LEU A 128 -9.35 -4.56 -6.02
CA LEU A 128 -10.55 -3.74 -5.79
C LEU A 128 -11.76 -4.24 -6.56
N SER A 129 -11.58 -4.70 -7.80
CA SER A 129 -12.69 -5.30 -8.57
C SER A 129 -13.18 -6.59 -7.92
N ALA A 130 -12.28 -7.45 -7.43
CA ALA A 130 -12.65 -8.63 -6.65
C ALA A 130 -13.39 -8.28 -5.35
N ALA A 131 -13.09 -7.12 -4.76
CA ALA A 131 -13.81 -6.58 -3.62
C ALA A 131 -15.17 -5.95 -3.98
N GLY A 132 -15.54 -5.89 -5.26
CA GLY A 132 -16.83 -5.38 -5.75
C GLY A 132 -16.84 -3.89 -6.11
N TYR A 133 -15.68 -3.24 -6.19
CA TYR A 133 -15.58 -1.87 -6.68
C TYR A 133 -15.82 -1.80 -8.19
N ALA A 134 -16.48 -0.74 -8.66
CA ALA A 134 -16.36 -0.33 -10.05
C ALA A 134 -14.97 0.28 -10.27
N THR A 135 -14.20 -0.20 -11.25
CA THR A 135 -12.78 0.19 -11.43
C THR A 135 -12.55 0.87 -12.77
N GLY A 136 -11.87 2.01 -12.77
CA GLY A 136 -11.53 2.74 -13.98
C GLY A 136 -10.08 3.25 -14.05
N TYR A 137 -9.54 3.31 -15.27
CA TYR A 137 -8.19 3.74 -15.58
C TYR A 137 -8.17 4.68 -16.80
N TRP A 138 -7.60 5.88 -16.63
CA TRP A 138 -7.44 6.83 -17.73
C TRP A 138 -6.02 7.37 -17.78
N GLY A 139 -5.37 7.29 -18.93
CA GLY A 139 -4.03 7.85 -19.11
C GLY A 139 -2.97 6.88 -19.62
N LYS A 140 -1.72 7.13 -19.24
CA LYS A 140 -0.56 6.36 -19.69
C LYS A 140 -0.43 5.08 -18.88
N TRP A 141 -0.79 3.94 -19.45
CA TRP A 141 -0.54 2.64 -18.83
C TRP A 141 0.92 2.21 -19.01
N GLY A 142 1.39 2.18 -20.26
CA GLY A 142 2.79 1.89 -20.60
C GLY A 142 3.10 0.42 -20.95
N TYR A 143 2.15 -0.51 -20.79
CA TYR A 143 2.33 -1.94 -21.08
C TYR A 143 1.28 -2.55 -22.03
N GLY A 144 1.63 -3.62 -22.74
CA GLY A 144 0.70 -4.45 -23.52
C GLY A 144 0.43 -4.02 -24.95
N GLY A 145 0.76 -2.79 -25.33
CA GLY A 145 0.63 -2.30 -26.71
C GLY A 145 1.95 -2.23 -27.46
N SER A 146 1.90 -2.26 -28.79
CA SER A 146 3.07 -2.03 -29.64
C SER A 146 3.45 -0.54 -29.71
N LYS A 147 4.69 -0.26 -30.11
CA LYS A 147 5.20 1.12 -30.26
C LYS A 147 4.75 1.89 -31.51
N ASP A 148 3.94 1.30 -32.40
CA ASP A 148 3.51 1.95 -33.64
C ASP A 148 2.62 3.16 -33.34
N GLN A 149 3.00 4.34 -33.85
CA GLN A 149 2.29 5.59 -33.58
C GLN A 149 0.93 5.67 -34.28
N ILE A 150 0.78 5.00 -35.42
CA ILE A 150 -0.37 5.10 -36.31
C ILE A 150 -1.33 3.92 -36.08
N ASN A 151 -0.81 2.69 -36.13
CA ASN A 151 -1.60 1.46 -36.08
C ASN A 151 -1.06 0.52 -34.98
N PRO A 152 -1.18 0.88 -33.69
CA PRO A 152 -0.69 0.03 -32.62
C PRO A 152 -1.47 -1.28 -32.55
N THR A 153 -0.78 -2.37 -32.23
CA THR A 153 -1.37 -3.68 -31.92
C THR A 153 -1.24 -4.01 -30.43
N ILE A 154 -1.95 -5.05 -29.99
CA ILE A 154 -1.73 -5.64 -28.66
C ILE A 154 -0.55 -6.63 -28.78
N ASP A 155 0.50 -6.40 -28.00
CA ASP A 155 1.68 -7.25 -27.93
C ASP A 155 1.56 -8.31 -26.82
N ASN A 156 0.91 -7.98 -25.70
CA ASN A 156 0.66 -8.93 -24.62
C ASN A 156 -0.65 -8.62 -23.87
N ILE A 157 -1.62 -9.52 -24.02
CA ILE A 157 -2.94 -9.44 -23.35
C ILE A 157 -2.77 -9.46 -21.83
N GLN A 158 -1.86 -10.27 -21.29
CA GLN A 158 -1.72 -10.45 -19.84
C GLN A 158 -1.40 -9.14 -19.11
N THR A 159 -0.77 -8.20 -19.80
CA THR A 159 -0.29 -6.94 -19.22
C THR A 159 -1.29 -5.79 -19.38
N LEU A 160 -2.45 -6.04 -19.98
CA LEU A 160 -3.45 -5.01 -20.23
C LEU A 160 -4.14 -4.58 -18.93
N PRO A 161 -4.59 -3.32 -18.81
CA PRO A 161 -5.37 -2.89 -17.65
C PRO A 161 -6.65 -3.72 -17.48
N THR A 162 -7.30 -4.12 -18.56
CA THR A 162 -8.49 -4.98 -18.56
C THR A 162 -8.22 -6.40 -18.12
N SER A 163 -6.97 -6.87 -18.18
CA SER A 163 -6.55 -8.15 -17.61
C SER A 163 -6.24 -8.05 -16.11
N HIS A 164 -6.16 -6.82 -15.59
CA HIS A 164 -5.87 -6.50 -14.20
C HIS A 164 -7.03 -5.79 -13.50
N GLY A 165 -8.24 -6.26 -13.76
CA GLY A 165 -9.45 -5.84 -13.06
C GLY A 165 -9.98 -4.45 -13.37
N TYR A 166 -9.41 -3.69 -14.32
CA TYR A 166 -9.97 -2.38 -14.74
C TYR A 166 -11.11 -2.56 -15.76
N GLN A 167 -12.30 -2.06 -15.43
CA GLN A 167 -13.52 -2.26 -16.22
C GLN A 167 -13.77 -1.13 -17.22
N TYR A 168 -13.38 0.11 -16.86
CA TYR A 168 -13.52 1.29 -17.69
C TYR A 168 -12.13 1.84 -18.01
N VAL A 169 -11.75 1.87 -19.29
CA VAL A 169 -10.41 2.26 -19.69
C VAL A 169 -10.47 3.28 -20.82
N LEU A 170 -9.65 4.32 -20.75
CA LEU A 170 -9.21 5.09 -21.92
C LEU A 170 -7.73 5.42 -21.75
N ALA A 171 -6.86 4.70 -22.46
CA ALA A 171 -5.44 4.70 -22.13
C ALA A 171 -4.51 4.61 -23.35
N GLU A 172 -3.27 5.01 -23.13
CA GLU A 172 -2.13 4.67 -23.97
C GLU A 172 -1.36 3.50 -23.36
N LEU A 173 -1.15 2.44 -24.14
CA LEU A 173 -0.57 1.17 -23.70
C LEU A 173 0.95 1.09 -23.91
N HIS A 174 1.62 2.06 -24.53
CA HIS A 174 3.05 1.98 -24.77
C HIS A 174 3.80 3.27 -24.43
N HIS A 175 4.88 3.18 -23.65
CA HIS A 175 5.66 4.33 -23.19
C HIS A 175 6.15 5.25 -24.33
N VAL A 176 6.58 4.68 -25.47
CA VAL A 176 7.06 5.48 -26.62
C VAL A 176 5.90 6.16 -27.37
N ARG A 177 4.71 5.57 -27.36
CA ARG A 177 3.53 6.18 -27.99
C ARG A 177 2.97 7.31 -27.13
N ALA A 178 3.13 7.17 -25.81
CA ALA A 178 2.89 8.20 -24.81
C ALA A 178 3.91 9.37 -24.81
N HIS A 179 4.73 9.54 -25.86
CA HIS A 179 5.65 10.68 -26.01
C HIS A 179 5.14 11.73 -27.01
N THR A 180 3.82 11.85 -27.10
CA THR A 180 3.08 12.96 -27.71
C THR A 180 1.71 13.02 -27.06
N PHE A 181 1.16 14.22 -26.92
CA PHE A 181 -0.19 14.48 -26.41
C PHE A 181 -1.25 14.47 -27.51
N PHE A 182 -0.89 14.19 -28.77
CA PHE A 182 -1.82 14.16 -29.90
C PHE A 182 -1.83 12.78 -30.59
N GLN A 183 -2.00 11.72 -29.80
CA GLN A 183 -2.16 10.38 -30.34
C GLN A 183 -3.46 10.30 -31.15
N PRO A 184 -3.46 9.77 -32.39
CA PRO A 184 -4.66 9.75 -33.23
C PRO A 184 -5.75 8.80 -32.70
N THR A 185 -5.35 7.79 -31.92
CA THR A 185 -6.24 6.78 -31.34
C THR A 185 -5.82 6.47 -29.91
N LEU A 186 -6.77 6.02 -29.10
CA LEU A 186 -6.57 5.56 -27.73
C LEU A 186 -7.21 4.19 -27.56
N TRP A 187 -6.75 3.42 -26.57
CA TRP A 187 -7.32 2.13 -26.23
C TRP A 187 -8.46 2.31 -25.22
N SER A 188 -9.63 1.77 -25.53
CA SER A 188 -10.87 1.98 -24.77
C SER A 188 -11.51 0.67 -24.33
N ALA A 189 -11.96 0.63 -23.08
CA ALA A 189 -12.79 -0.44 -22.53
C ALA A 189 -14.00 0.15 -21.78
N PRO A 190 -15.17 -0.53 -21.76
CA PRO A 190 -15.44 -1.82 -22.39
C PRO A 190 -15.46 -1.73 -23.92
N ALA A 191 -14.96 -2.77 -24.60
CA ALA A 191 -14.93 -2.86 -26.05
C ALA A 191 -16.12 -3.63 -26.64
N SER A 192 -16.26 -3.56 -27.96
CA SER A 192 -17.23 -4.35 -28.72
C SER A 192 -17.03 -5.87 -28.49
N PRO A 193 -18.11 -6.69 -28.51
CA PRO A 193 -17.99 -8.14 -28.35
C PRO A 193 -16.98 -8.76 -29.34
N GLY A 194 -16.05 -9.57 -28.83
CA GLY A 194 -15.00 -10.22 -29.62
C GLY A 194 -13.68 -9.46 -29.73
N ALA A 195 -13.58 -8.24 -29.16
CA ALA A 195 -12.32 -7.52 -29.07
C ALA A 195 -11.29 -8.27 -28.20
N ILE A 196 -10.05 -8.34 -28.70
CA ILE A 196 -8.94 -9.01 -28.01
C ILE A 196 -8.64 -8.25 -26.71
N GLY A 197 -8.56 -8.98 -25.59
CA GLY A 197 -8.28 -8.38 -24.28
C GLY A 197 -9.38 -7.46 -23.75
N GLY A 198 -10.57 -7.45 -24.35
CA GLY A 198 -11.69 -6.60 -23.91
C GLY A 198 -11.48 -5.10 -24.14
N ILE A 199 -10.53 -4.73 -25.01
CA ILE A 199 -10.16 -3.35 -25.32
C ILE A 199 -10.11 -3.13 -26.84
N GLU A 200 -10.46 -1.93 -27.30
CA GLU A 200 -10.44 -1.58 -28.73
C GLU A 200 -9.84 -0.19 -28.98
N LEU A 201 -9.32 0.03 -30.18
CA LEU A 201 -8.83 1.35 -30.59
C LEU A 201 -10.00 2.25 -31.00
N VAL A 202 -10.06 3.43 -30.38
CA VAL A 202 -11.04 4.47 -30.71
C VAL A 202 -10.33 5.75 -31.16
N PRO A 203 -10.92 6.57 -32.04
CA PRO A 203 -10.38 7.89 -32.37
C PRO A 203 -10.25 8.77 -31.13
N ASN A 204 -9.11 9.46 -30.99
CA ASN A 204 -8.90 10.42 -29.92
C ASN A 204 -9.53 11.77 -30.28
N THR A 205 -10.72 12.04 -29.75
CA THR A 205 -11.50 13.24 -30.05
C THR A 205 -12.36 13.67 -28.86
N LEU A 206 -12.63 14.98 -28.76
CA LEU A 206 -13.59 15.54 -27.81
C LEU A 206 -15.00 15.76 -28.41
N SER A 207 -15.28 15.25 -29.62
CA SER A 207 -16.57 15.51 -30.30
C SER A 207 -17.80 15.14 -29.46
N ARG A 208 -17.71 14.16 -28.56
CA ARG A 208 -18.79 13.80 -27.62
C ARG A 208 -19.08 14.88 -26.57
N TYR A 209 -18.09 15.71 -26.24
CA TYR A 209 -18.14 16.75 -25.21
C TYR A 209 -18.31 18.16 -25.78
N GLN A 210 -18.33 18.28 -27.11
CA GLN A 210 -18.55 19.54 -27.81
C GLN A 210 -20.02 19.94 -27.81
N GLN A 211 -20.28 21.24 -27.76
CA GLN A 211 -21.61 21.87 -27.78
C GLN A 211 -22.55 21.31 -26.71
N ASN A 212 -21.99 20.94 -25.56
CA ASN A 212 -22.72 20.39 -24.43
C ASN A 212 -22.33 21.10 -23.13
N ASP A 213 -23.23 21.97 -22.65
CA ASP A 213 -22.97 22.86 -21.50
C ASP A 213 -22.93 22.11 -20.16
N VAL A 214 -23.28 20.82 -20.13
CA VAL A 214 -23.09 19.93 -18.95
C VAL A 214 -21.61 19.67 -18.66
N TYR A 215 -20.74 19.88 -19.66
CA TYR A 215 -19.30 19.70 -19.51
C TYR A 215 -18.62 21.07 -19.38
N PRO A 216 -17.64 21.19 -18.46
CA PRO A 216 -16.88 22.42 -18.34
C PRO A 216 -16.13 22.70 -19.64
N SER A 217 -16.15 23.96 -20.08
CA SER A 217 -15.35 24.40 -21.22
C SER A 217 -13.88 24.53 -20.82
N SER A 218 -13.57 25.12 -19.66
CA SER A 218 -12.20 25.24 -19.18
C SER A 218 -11.73 23.96 -18.48
N PRO A 219 -10.48 23.52 -18.67
CA PRO A 219 -9.42 24.18 -19.44
C PRO A 219 -9.37 23.76 -20.92
N ALA A 220 -10.16 22.76 -21.33
CA ALA A 220 -10.10 22.15 -22.65
C ALA A 220 -10.28 23.16 -23.78
N LEU A 221 -11.29 24.02 -23.64
CA LEU A 221 -11.87 24.90 -24.65
C LEU A 221 -12.28 24.10 -25.89
N GLN A 222 -12.92 22.95 -25.65
CA GLN A 222 -13.30 21.97 -26.68
C GLN A 222 -14.22 22.54 -27.76
N ASN A 223 -14.95 23.63 -27.47
CA ASN A 223 -15.83 24.33 -28.40
C ASN A 223 -15.13 25.40 -29.23
N ASP A 224 -13.87 25.74 -28.92
CA ASP A 224 -13.10 26.71 -29.70
C ASP A 224 -12.72 26.13 -31.06
N SER A 225 -12.96 26.89 -32.13
CA SER A 225 -12.62 26.49 -33.50
C SER A 225 -11.13 26.23 -33.75
N ARG A 226 -10.26 26.76 -32.88
CA ARG A 226 -8.80 26.56 -32.91
C ARG A 226 -8.38 25.24 -32.25
N TYR A 227 -9.26 24.61 -31.46
CA TYR A 227 -8.93 23.36 -30.77
C TYR A 227 -8.63 22.24 -31.80
N PRO A 228 -7.51 21.50 -31.65
CA PRO A 228 -7.12 20.47 -32.61
C PRO A 228 -8.15 19.35 -32.79
N LYS A 229 -8.25 18.79 -34.00
CA LYS A 229 -9.17 17.67 -34.30
C LYS A 229 -8.83 16.41 -33.51
N THR A 230 -7.54 16.05 -33.50
CA THR A 230 -7.02 15.04 -32.57
C THR A 230 -6.92 15.72 -31.22
N ALA A 231 -7.67 15.22 -30.25
CA ALA A 231 -7.73 15.85 -28.94
C ALA A 231 -6.39 15.74 -28.20
N TYR A 232 -6.10 16.72 -27.34
CA TYR A 232 -5.03 16.58 -26.36
C TYR A 232 -5.36 15.41 -25.43
N CYS A 233 -4.51 14.38 -25.39
CA CYS A 233 -4.82 13.10 -24.74
C CYS A 233 -5.31 13.26 -23.29
N ASP A 234 -4.65 14.13 -22.52
CA ASP A 234 -5.00 14.34 -21.11
C ASP A 234 -6.35 15.05 -20.92
N ASP A 235 -6.84 15.80 -21.92
CA ASP A 235 -8.22 16.31 -21.90
C ASP A 235 -9.21 15.15 -22.11
N SER A 236 -8.94 14.26 -23.06
CA SER A 236 -9.77 13.06 -23.30
C SER A 236 -9.83 12.16 -22.06
N TYR A 237 -8.69 11.93 -21.40
CA TYR A 237 -8.63 11.17 -20.16
C TYR A 237 -9.41 11.85 -19.03
N ALA A 238 -9.26 13.17 -18.86
CA ALA A 238 -9.97 13.91 -17.82
C ALA A 238 -11.49 13.90 -18.02
N PHE A 239 -11.99 14.08 -19.25
CA PHE A 239 -13.42 14.00 -19.53
C PHE A 239 -13.98 12.58 -19.33
N ALA A 240 -13.22 11.54 -19.71
CA ALA A 240 -13.64 10.16 -19.48
C ALA A 240 -13.66 9.80 -17.97
N ALA A 241 -12.70 10.31 -17.20
CA ALA A 241 -12.71 10.19 -15.73
C ALA A 241 -13.89 10.97 -15.10
N LEU A 242 -14.19 12.18 -15.60
CA LEU A 242 -15.34 12.97 -15.16
C LEU A 242 -16.67 12.23 -15.41
N ASP A 243 -16.84 11.65 -16.60
CA ASP A 243 -18.00 10.80 -16.94
C ASP A 243 -18.16 9.66 -15.93
N PHE A 244 -17.06 8.98 -15.62
CA PHE A 244 -17.06 7.87 -14.68
C PHE A 244 -17.43 8.33 -13.26
N VAL A 245 -16.80 9.40 -12.75
CA VAL A 245 -17.07 9.88 -11.38
C VAL A 245 -18.53 10.31 -11.23
N ARG A 246 -19.09 11.06 -12.18
CA ARG A 246 -20.52 11.44 -12.17
C ARG A 246 -21.41 10.21 -12.15
N ARG A 247 -21.16 9.25 -13.06
CA ARG A 247 -21.96 8.02 -13.15
C ARG A 247 -21.87 7.18 -11.88
N GLN A 248 -20.66 6.93 -11.39
CA GLN A 248 -20.45 6.06 -10.24
C GLN A 248 -20.86 6.74 -8.93
N GLY A 249 -20.77 8.06 -8.82
CA GLY A 249 -21.33 8.79 -7.69
C GLY A 249 -22.85 8.62 -7.57
N THR A 250 -23.56 8.73 -8.70
CA THR A 250 -25.00 8.43 -8.73
C THR A 250 -25.32 6.97 -8.38
N ILE A 251 -24.52 6.01 -8.87
CA ILE A 251 -24.70 4.58 -8.54
C ILE A 251 -24.40 4.31 -7.07
N TYR A 252 -23.38 4.94 -6.51
CA TYR A 252 -23.03 4.86 -5.09
C TYR A 252 -24.19 5.36 -4.23
N ASN A 253 -24.78 6.52 -4.55
CA ASN A 253 -25.95 7.03 -3.83
C ASN A 253 -27.18 6.12 -3.92
N GLN A 254 -27.31 5.34 -5.00
CA GLN A 254 -28.43 4.41 -5.20
C GLN A 254 -28.24 3.05 -4.55
N SER A 255 -27.01 2.54 -4.49
CA SER A 255 -26.73 1.12 -4.18
C SER A 255 -25.68 0.91 -3.09
N GLY A 256 -24.91 1.94 -2.74
CA GLY A 256 -23.74 1.84 -1.88
C GLY A 256 -22.53 1.16 -2.52
N GLN A 257 -22.56 0.83 -3.82
CA GLN A 257 -21.42 0.24 -4.52
C GLN A 257 -20.29 1.29 -4.63
N PRO A 258 -19.10 1.05 -4.03
CA PRO A 258 -17.99 1.97 -4.12
C PRO A 258 -17.29 1.88 -5.49
N PHE A 259 -16.52 2.92 -5.83
CA PHE A 259 -15.69 2.93 -7.03
C PHE A 259 -14.23 3.27 -6.75
N PHE A 260 -13.36 2.82 -7.66
CA PHE A 260 -11.95 3.19 -7.75
C PHE A 260 -11.68 3.79 -9.12
N GLY A 261 -11.19 5.03 -9.15
CA GLY A 261 -10.78 5.70 -10.38
C GLY A 261 -9.31 6.12 -10.32
N LEU A 262 -8.51 5.69 -11.29
CA LEU A 262 -7.11 6.09 -11.45
C LEU A 262 -6.94 6.93 -12.73
N LEU A 263 -6.69 8.23 -12.56
CA LEU A 263 -6.34 9.15 -13.64
C LEU A 263 -4.83 9.35 -13.67
N ALA A 264 -4.15 8.59 -14.52
CA ALA A 264 -2.70 8.47 -14.62
C ALA A 264 -2.13 9.19 -15.86
N VAL A 265 -2.19 10.52 -15.84
CA VAL A 265 -1.95 11.40 -17.00
C VAL A 265 -0.47 11.48 -17.40
N GLN A 266 -0.22 12.04 -18.58
CA GLN A 266 1.12 12.26 -19.13
C GLN A 266 1.71 13.61 -18.70
N ILE A 267 0.88 14.60 -18.36
CA ILE A 267 1.35 15.88 -17.85
C ILE A 267 2.15 15.70 -16.54
N PRO A 268 3.24 16.46 -16.32
CA PRO A 268 3.85 17.43 -17.24
C PRO A 268 4.99 16.88 -18.12
N HIS A 269 5.10 15.58 -18.40
CA HIS A 269 6.18 14.99 -19.22
C HIS A 269 6.37 15.71 -20.58
N ALA A 270 7.61 15.75 -21.06
CA ALA A 270 7.93 16.31 -22.39
C ALA A 270 7.23 15.52 -23.54
N PRO A 271 6.95 16.14 -24.71
CA PRO A 271 7.36 17.46 -25.17
C PRO A 271 6.48 18.61 -24.66
N PHE A 272 7.10 19.60 -24.00
CA PHE A 272 6.35 20.72 -23.42
C PHE A 272 5.69 21.63 -24.49
N GLY A 273 6.30 21.74 -25.68
CA GLY A 273 5.86 22.66 -26.72
C GLY A 273 4.49 22.37 -27.32
N GLU A 274 3.99 21.14 -27.19
CA GLU A 274 2.70 20.74 -27.77
C GLU A 274 1.52 21.48 -27.11
N ILE A 275 1.65 21.89 -25.86
CA ILE A 275 0.61 22.68 -25.16
C ILE A 275 0.30 23.99 -25.88
N ALA A 276 1.29 24.60 -26.55
CA ALA A 276 1.13 25.89 -27.24
C ALA A 276 0.27 25.80 -28.51
N THR A 277 -0.12 24.60 -28.93
CA THR A 277 -1.08 24.38 -30.02
C THR A 277 -2.53 24.53 -29.57
N LEU A 278 -2.78 24.51 -28.26
CA LEU A 278 -4.11 24.63 -27.68
C LEU A 278 -4.54 26.10 -27.63
N PRO A 279 -5.84 26.39 -27.80
CA PRO A 279 -6.38 27.73 -27.61
C PRO A 279 -6.09 28.22 -26.19
N ASP A 280 -5.62 29.46 -26.09
CA ASP A 280 -5.44 30.20 -24.84
C ASP A 280 -4.71 29.39 -23.75
N TRP A 281 -3.71 28.61 -24.17
CA TRP A 281 -2.98 27.65 -23.33
C TRP A 281 -2.31 28.28 -22.10
N ASP A 282 -1.97 29.56 -22.15
CA ASP A 282 -1.38 30.36 -21.06
C ASP A 282 -2.35 31.36 -20.43
N ALA A 283 -3.67 31.26 -20.69
CA ALA A 283 -4.67 32.21 -20.20
C ALA A 283 -4.63 32.44 -18.68
N ALA A 284 -4.29 31.40 -17.92
CA ALA A 284 -4.16 31.47 -16.47
C ALA A 284 -3.06 32.45 -16.00
N TYR A 285 -2.20 32.93 -16.90
CA TYR A 285 -1.06 33.81 -16.64
C TYR A 285 -1.05 35.09 -17.50
N ALA A 286 -2.13 35.40 -18.21
CA ALA A 286 -2.16 36.51 -19.18
C ALA A 286 -1.67 37.86 -18.63
N ASP A 287 -2.00 38.16 -17.35
CA ASP A 287 -1.62 39.40 -16.67
C ASP A 287 -0.46 39.23 -15.67
N ASP A 288 0.31 38.14 -15.77
CA ASP A 288 1.42 37.84 -14.86
C ASP A 288 2.77 38.23 -15.47
N PRO A 289 3.37 39.38 -15.08
CA PRO A 289 4.64 39.83 -15.65
C PRO A 289 5.81 38.91 -15.30
N GLN A 290 5.72 38.17 -14.19
CA GLN A 290 6.77 37.22 -13.81
C GLN A 290 6.73 36.00 -14.72
N PHE A 291 5.53 35.53 -15.06
CA PHE A 291 5.35 34.47 -16.05
C PHE A 291 5.82 34.90 -17.44
N ALA A 292 5.48 36.11 -17.88
CA ALA A 292 5.91 36.64 -19.17
C ALA A 292 7.45 36.68 -19.33
N GLY A 293 8.18 36.86 -18.22
CA GLY A 293 9.65 36.86 -18.19
C GLY A 293 10.32 35.48 -18.19
N LEU A 294 9.55 34.39 -18.07
CA LEU A 294 10.08 33.02 -18.08
C LEU A 294 10.50 32.57 -19.47
N SER A 295 11.37 31.56 -19.54
CA SER A 295 11.64 30.86 -20.80
C SER A 295 10.41 30.12 -21.34
N ASP A 296 10.37 29.87 -22.64
CA ASP A 296 9.26 29.16 -23.29
C ASP A 296 8.99 27.79 -22.65
N GLN A 297 10.06 27.04 -22.35
CA GLN A 297 9.96 25.76 -21.65
C GLN A 297 9.27 25.88 -20.30
N SER A 298 9.63 26.88 -19.49
CA SER A 298 9.02 27.10 -18.17
C SER A 298 7.56 27.53 -18.29
N ARG A 299 7.22 28.41 -19.24
CA ARG A 299 5.83 28.83 -19.49
C ARG A 299 4.96 27.65 -19.92
N GLN A 300 5.46 26.84 -20.86
CA GLN A 300 4.77 25.64 -21.35
C GLN A 300 4.58 24.59 -20.25
N TRP A 301 5.64 24.29 -19.49
CA TRP A 301 5.55 23.36 -18.36
C TRP A 301 4.55 23.85 -17.30
N ALA A 302 4.60 25.13 -16.91
CA ALA A 302 3.67 25.69 -15.95
C ALA A 302 2.23 25.67 -16.45
N ALA A 303 2.00 25.94 -17.74
CA ALA A 303 0.68 25.84 -18.37
C ALA A 303 0.14 24.41 -18.37
N MET A 304 0.99 23.40 -18.64
CA MET A 304 0.60 21.99 -18.55
C MET A 304 0.14 21.62 -17.13
N VAL A 305 0.93 21.99 -16.12
CA VAL A 305 0.60 21.73 -14.70
C VAL A 305 -0.70 22.44 -14.30
N THR A 306 -0.88 23.71 -14.66
CA THR A 306 -2.10 24.46 -14.35
C THR A 306 -3.32 23.93 -15.09
N ARG A 307 -3.14 23.44 -16.33
CA ARG A 307 -4.22 22.80 -17.09
C ARG A 307 -4.72 21.54 -16.40
N ILE A 308 -3.82 20.64 -16.02
CA ILE A 308 -4.28 19.40 -15.35
C ILE A 308 -4.89 19.70 -13.97
N ASP A 309 -4.35 20.67 -13.23
CA ASP A 309 -4.95 21.10 -11.97
C ASP A 309 -6.41 21.57 -12.14
N ALA A 310 -6.72 22.28 -13.24
CA ALA A 310 -8.09 22.69 -13.54
C ALA A 310 -9.01 21.49 -13.84
N HIS A 311 -8.52 20.46 -14.54
CA HIS A 311 -9.25 19.20 -14.74
C HIS A 311 -9.49 18.46 -13.42
N PHE A 312 -8.50 18.41 -12.53
CA PHE A 312 -8.72 17.88 -11.17
C PHE A 312 -9.82 18.67 -10.45
N GLY A 313 -9.84 19.99 -10.59
CA GLY A 313 -10.92 20.85 -10.08
C GLY A 313 -12.31 20.43 -10.57
N ASN A 314 -12.44 20.15 -11.87
CA ASN A 314 -13.69 19.69 -12.48
C ASN A 314 -14.14 18.33 -11.95
N ILE A 315 -13.22 17.38 -11.78
CA ILE A 315 -13.53 16.04 -11.26
C ILE A 315 -13.86 16.10 -9.77
N LEU A 316 -13.15 16.91 -8.98
CA LEU A 316 -13.45 17.14 -7.57
C LEU A 316 -14.82 17.77 -7.38
N ALA A 317 -15.22 18.71 -8.26
CA ALA A 317 -16.57 19.27 -8.23
C ALA A 317 -17.65 18.22 -8.48
N ALA A 318 -17.37 17.21 -9.32
CA ALA A 318 -18.29 16.09 -9.54
C ALA A 318 -18.41 15.11 -8.36
N LEU A 319 -17.52 15.17 -7.35
CA LEU A 319 -17.76 14.46 -6.10
C LEU A 319 -18.76 15.20 -5.21
N GLU A 320 -18.82 16.53 -5.32
CA GLU A 320 -19.73 17.39 -4.55
C GLU A 320 -21.13 17.43 -5.16
N ASP A 321 -21.23 17.34 -6.49
CA ASP A 321 -22.48 17.32 -7.26
C ASP A 321 -22.34 16.29 -8.41
N PRO A 322 -22.53 14.98 -8.12
CA PRO A 322 -22.34 13.91 -9.11
C PRO A 322 -23.41 13.89 -10.22
N ASN A 323 -24.61 14.39 -9.95
CA ASN A 323 -25.71 14.41 -10.92
C ASN A 323 -25.74 15.69 -11.79
N HIS A 324 -24.99 16.71 -11.37
CA HIS A 324 -24.85 18.01 -12.02
C HIS A 324 -26.13 18.86 -12.10
N ASP A 325 -26.96 18.83 -11.05
CA ASP A 325 -28.19 19.64 -10.94
C ASP A 325 -28.02 20.93 -10.12
N GLY A 326 -26.84 21.14 -9.52
CA GLY A 326 -26.51 22.29 -8.69
C GLY A 326 -26.92 22.19 -7.23
N ASP A 327 -27.57 21.09 -6.83
CA ASP A 327 -27.72 20.68 -5.43
C ASP A 327 -26.51 19.80 -5.04
N THR A 328 -26.09 19.88 -3.78
CA THR A 328 -24.97 19.08 -3.25
C THR A 328 -25.43 18.12 -2.15
N SER A 329 -26.75 17.91 -2.01
CA SER A 329 -27.31 17.00 -1.01
C SER A 329 -26.97 15.54 -1.29
N ASP A 330 -26.57 15.22 -2.52
CA ASP A 330 -26.09 13.91 -2.97
C ASP A 330 -24.55 13.85 -3.09
N SER A 331 -23.83 14.81 -2.47
CA SER A 331 -22.36 14.80 -2.41
C SER A 331 -21.85 13.48 -1.84
N ILE A 332 -20.86 12.93 -2.52
CA ILE A 332 -20.10 11.74 -2.10
C ILE A 332 -18.68 12.11 -1.64
N ALA A 333 -18.35 13.40 -1.60
CA ALA A 333 -17.01 13.88 -1.31
C ALA A 333 -16.51 13.45 0.07
N ASP A 334 -17.39 13.46 1.08
CA ASP A 334 -17.00 13.13 2.46
C ASP A 334 -16.49 11.69 2.59
N ASN A 335 -17.13 10.73 1.90
CA ASN A 335 -16.71 9.33 1.89
C ASN A 335 -15.90 8.94 0.64
N THR A 336 -15.14 9.89 0.08
CA THR A 336 -14.19 9.62 -1.00
C THR A 336 -12.77 9.96 -0.54
N LEU A 337 -11.88 8.97 -0.59
CA LEU A 337 -10.45 9.20 -0.46
C LEU A 337 -9.90 9.67 -1.80
N VAL A 338 -9.44 10.93 -1.84
CA VAL A 338 -8.71 11.49 -2.98
C VAL A 338 -7.22 11.45 -2.68
N VAL A 339 -6.45 10.84 -3.58
CA VAL A 339 -4.99 10.80 -3.54
C VAL A 339 -4.45 11.56 -4.75
N PHE A 340 -3.47 12.43 -4.54
CA PHE A 340 -2.66 13.04 -5.60
C PHE A 340 -1.20 12.66 -5.42
N GLN A 341 -0.53 12.15 -6.46
CA GLN A 341 0.90 11.82 -6.40
C GLN A 341 1.57 11.94 -7.79
N SER A 342 2.87 12.22 -7.82
CA SER A 342 3.69 12.04 -9.04
C SER A 342 4.39 10.67 -9.07
N ASP A 343 4.73 10.20 -10.26
CA ASP A 343 5.43 8.94 -10.45
C ASP A 343 6.92 8.97 -10.07
N ASN A 344 7.58 10.07 -10.41
CA ASN A 344 8.98 10.35 -10.14
C ASN A 344 9.21 11.85 -10.01
N GLY A 345 10.45 12.22 -9.65
CA GLY A 345 10.88 13.61 -9.59
C GLY A 345 10.86 14.31 -10.95
N GLY A 346 10.91 15.64 -10.94
CA GLY A 346 10.83 16.45 -12.15
C GLY A 346 12.12 16.42 -12.97
N PRO A 347 12.05 16.69 -14.28
CA PRO A 347 13.18 16.61 -15.18
C PRO A 347 14.12 17.81 -14.97
N SER A 348 15.36 17.68 -15.43
CA SER A 348 16.23 18.85 -15.59
C SER A 348 15.65 19.82 -16.60
N GLY A 349 15.97 21.11 -16.49
CA GLY A 349 15.54 22.10 -17.47
C GLY A 349 15.30 23.45 -16.84
N LYS A 350 14.82 24.39 -17.65
CA LYS A 350 14.50 25.74 -17.23
C LYS A 350 13.37 25.79 -16.22
N ASN A 351 12.38 24.89 -16.32
CA ASN A 351 11.33 24.76 -15.32
C ASN A 351 11.91 24.49 -13.92
N ASN A 352 12.90 23.60 -13.78
CA ASN A 352 13.53 23.37 -12.48
C ASN A 352 14.33 24.59 -11.99
N VAL A 353 15.04 25.28 -12.88
CA VAL A 353 15.87 26.46 -12.52
C VAL A 353 15.03 27.70 -12.20
N GLU A 354 14.02 28.00 -13.01
CA GLU A 354 13.25 29.25 -12.95
C GLU A 354 12.02 29.12 -12.03
N LEU A 355 11.45 27.91 -11.88
CA LEU A 355 10.27 27.64 -11.06
C LEU A 355 10.55 26.79 -9.83
N ASN A 356 11.77 26.29 -9.63
CA ASN A 356 12.13 25.40 -8.53
C ASN A 356 11.27 24.12 -8.49
N ALA A 357 11.05 23.50 -9.65
CA ALA A 357 10.14 22.34 -9.81
C ALA A 357 10.46 21.15 -8.88
N ASN A 358 11.73 20.94 -8.52
CA ASN A 358 12.14 19.90 -7.56
C ASN A 358 12.30 20.42 -6.11
N GLY A 359 11.97 21.69 -5.84
CA GLY A 359 11.98 22.26 -4.49
C GLY A 359 13.35 22.36 -3.84
N GLY A 360 14.41 22.53 -4.64
CA GLY A 360 15.80 22.58 -4.16
C GLY A 360 16.41 21.22 -3.81
N LEU A 361 15.66 20.13 -3.93
CA LEU A 361 16.17 18.78 -3.72
C LEU A 361 17.23 18.44 -4.77
N ARG A 362 18.26 17.70 -4.37
CA ARG A 362 19.35 17.29 -5.27
C ARG A 362 18.86 16.23 -6.24
N GLY A 363 19.31 16.33 -7.48
CA GLY A 363 18.93 15.39 -8.53
C GLY A 363 17.63 15.77 -9.25
N VAL A 364 17.30 14.96 -10.24
CA VAL A 364 16.18 15.10 -11.17
C VAL A 364 15.66 13.71 -11.54
N LYS A 365 14.60 13.62 -12.34
CA LYS A 365 14.17 12.38 -12.98
C LYS A 365 15.34 11.51 -13.43
N GLY A 366 15.31 10.24 -13.07
CA GLY A 366 16.33 9.24 -13.39
C GLY A 366 17.48 9.14 -12.38
N SER A 367 17.58 10.08 -11.42
CA SER A 367 18.56 10.03 -10.34
C SER A 367 18.02 9.36 -9.09
N ILE A 368 18.92 8.81 -8.26
CA ILE A 368 18.57 8.18 -6.97
C ILE A 368 18.47 9.18 -5.81
N GLN A 369 18.93 10.41 -6.05
CA GLN A 369 18.89 11.51 -5.10
C GLN A 369 17.44 11.98 -4.83
N GLU A 370 17.21 12.70 -3.73
CA GLU A 370 15.84 13.06 -3.28
C GLU A 370 15.00 13.72 -4.39
N GLY A 371 15.58 14.61 -5.21
CA GLY A 371 14.89 15.28 -6.32
C GLY A 371 14.51 14.38 -7.49
N GLY A 372 14.98 13.13 -7.53
CA GLY A 372 14.59 12.12 -8.52
C GLY A 372 13.50 11.16 -8.04
N ILE A 373 13.38 10.93 -6.73
CA ILE A 373 12.48 9.90 -6.17
C ILE A 373 11.44 10.45 -5.17
N ARG A 374 11.69 11.60 -4.54
CA ARG A 374 10.73 12.26 -3.66
C ARG A 374 9.77 13.12 -4.49
N VAL A 375 8.48 12.90 -4.28
CA VAL A 375 7.39 13.38 -5.13
C VAL A 375 6.35 14.12 -4.30
N PRO A 376 5.57 15.04 -4.90
CA PRO A 376 4.44 15.61 -4.19
C PRO A 376 3.40 14.50 -3.91
N LEU A 377 2.86 14.47 -2.69
CA LEU A 377 1.81 13.54 -2.28
C LEU A 377 0.83 14.25 -1.36
N VAL A 378 -0.46 14.24 -1.74
CA VAL A 378 -1.56 14.80 -0.95
C VAL A 378 -2.67 13.76 -0.85
N MET A 379 -3.25 13.61 0.34
CA MET A 379 -4.46 12.81 0.54
C MET A 379 -5.55 13.64 1.20
N CYS A 380 -6.77 13.58 0.70
CA CYS A 380 -7.93 14.25 1.27
C CYS A 380 -9.06 13.23 1.41
N TRP A 381 -9.62 13.12 2.61
CA TRP A 381 -10.75 12.25 2.90
C TRP A 381 -11.55 12.86 4.06
N PRO A 382 -12.52 13.74 3.79
CA PRO A 382 -13.11 14.58 4.84
C PRO A 382 -13.71 13.81 6.02
N ALA A 383 -14.26 12.60 5.78
CA ALA A 383 -14.78 11.76 6.85
C ALA A 383 -13.72 11.24 7.85
N MET A 384 -12.43 11.25 7.50
CA MET A 384 -11.34 10.72 8.34
C MET A 384 -10.20 11.73 8.58
N ILE A 385 -10.00 12.65 7.65
CA ILE A 385 -8.99 13.71 7.67
C ILE A 385 -9.74 15.03 7.78
N HIS A 386 -9.97 15.48 9.02
CA HIS A 386 -10.66 16.72 9.35
C HIS A 386 -9.89 17.47 10.45
N GLU A 387 -10.37 18.63 10.89
CA GLU A 387 -9.63 19.50 11.82
C GLU A 387 -9.36 18.86 13.20
N GLU A 388 -10.21 17.89 13.59
CA GLU A 388 -10.18 17.21 14.88
C GLU A 388 -9.56 15.80 14.84
N SER A 389 -9.26 15.27 13.65
CA SER A 389 -8.64 13.94 13.55
C SER A 389 -7.16 13.98 13.92
N GLU A 390 -6.56 12.82 14.22
CA GLU A 390 -5.14 12.72 14.53
C GLU A 390 -4.28 13.28 13.37
N MET A 391 -4.65 12.90 12.15
CA MET A 391 -4.09 13.41 10.91
C MET A 391 -4.87 14.66 10.45
N LYS A 392 -4.62 15.77 11.15
CA LYS A 392 -5.36 17.04 11.00
C LYS A 392 -5.37 17.56 9.56
N ALA A 393 -6.54 17.89 9.05
CA ALA A 393 -6.68 18.56 7.76
C ALA A 393 -5.92 19.90 7.71
N GLY A 394 -5.38 20.25 6.54
CA GLY A 394 -4.62 21.47 6.29
C GLY A 394 -3.19 21.45 6.82
N THR A 395 -2.69 20.30 7.26
CA THR A 395 -1.34 20.16 7.84
C THR A 395 -0.36 19.39 6.95
N ASN A 396 0.92 19.44 7.34
CA ASN A 396 2.00 18.70 6.71
C ASN A 396 2.46 17.57 7.65
N THR A 397 2.81 16.42 7.09
CA THR A 397 3.44 15.31 7.82
C THR A 397 4.75 14.88 7.16
N ASP A 398 5.72 14.45 7.98
CA ASP A 398 6.97 13.83 7.54
C ASP A 398 6.91 12.30 7.57
N ARG A 399 5.72 11.72 7.73
CA ARG A 399 5.53 10.28 7.56
C ARG A 399 6.02 9.87 6.17
N VAL A 400 6.87 8.86 6.12
CA VAL A 400 7.38 8.27 4.89
C VAL A 400 6.28 7.42 4.26
N VAL A 401 5.86 7.81 3.06
CA VAL A 401 4.92 7.05 2.23
C VAL A 401 5.57 6.80 0.89
N ASP A 402 5.57 5.55 0.45
CA ASP A 402 6.09 5.13 -0.85
C ASP A 402 4.92 4.71 -1.74
N VAL A 403 5.09 4.80 -3.04
CA VAL A 403 4.06 4.40 -4.02
C VAL A 403 3.60 2.95 -3.82
N THR A 404 4.48 2.08 -3.30
CA THR A 404 4.16 0.68 -2.98
C THR A 404 3.11 0.54 -1.86
N ASP A 405 2.94 1.55 -1.00
CA ASP A 405 1.98 1.50 0.13
C ASP A 405 0.52 1.61 -0.32
N LEU A 406 0.26 2.07 -1.54
CA LEU A 406 -1.09 2.37 -1.98
C LEU A 406 -1.93 1.12 -2.21
N LEU A 407 -1.38 0.08 -2.83
CA LEU A 407 -2.09 -1.20 -2.99
C LEU A 407 -2.56 -1.78 -1.65
N PRO A 408 -1.69 -2.03 -0.64
CA PRO A 408 -2.15 -2.57 0.64
C PRO A 408 -3.10 -1.61 1.37
N THR A 409 -2.89 -0.29 1.25
CA THR A 409 -3.81 0.71 1.82
C THR A 409 -5.22 0.56 1.22
N PHE A 410 -5.32 0.43 -0.10
CA PHE A 410 -6.60 0.28 -0.77
C PHE A 410 -7.25 -1.08 -0.47
N CYS A 411 -6.46 -2.17 -0.35
CA CYS A 411 -6.96 -3.46 0.10
C CYS A 411 -7.62 -3.38 1.48
N ASP A 412 -6.94 -2.77 2.46
CA ASP A 412 -7.45 -2.62 3.82
C ASP A 412 -8.74 -1.78 3.85
N LEU A 413 -8.77 -0.64 3.13
CA LEU A 413 -9.96 0.21 3.03
C LEU A 413 -11.13 -0.49 2.31
N ALA A 414 -10.81 -1.36 1.36
CA ALA A 414 -11.80 -2.18 0.66
C ALA A 414 -12.22 -3.42 1.47
N GLY A 415 -11.50 -3.77 2.54
CA GLY A 415 -11.73 -4.99 3.31
C GLY A 415 -11.42 -6.27 2.52
N CYS A 416 -10.47 -6.24 1.59
CA CYS A 416 -9.99 -7.42 0.87
C CYS A 416 -8.58 -7.81 1.29
N GLU A 417 -8.18 -9.04 0.96
CA GLU A 417 -6.87 -9.57 1.35
C GLU A 417 -5.73 -8.85 0.61
N VAL A 418 -4.73 -8.40 1.37
CA VAL A 418 -3.50 -7.82 0.82
C VAL A 418 -2.69 -8.92 0.10
N PRO A 419 -2.20 -8.69 -1.13
CA PRO A 419 -1.35 -9.64 -1.83
C PRO A 419 -0.13 -10.07 -1.00
N LEU A 420 0.20 -11.36 -1.04
CA LEU A 420 1.23 -11.96 -0.19
C LEU A 420 2.62 -11.39 -0.49
N GLY A 421 3.31 -10.92 0.56
CA GLY A 421 4.73 -10.61 0.48
C GLY A 421 5.11 -9.31 -0.24
N ILE A 422 4.14 -8.47 -0.59
CA ILE A 422 4.42 -7.17 -1.22
C ILE A 422 5.26 -6.25 -0.32
N ASP A 423 5.92 -5.28 -0.93
CA ASP A 423 6.86 -4.39 -0.23
C ASP A 423 6.19 -3.21 0.45
N GLY A 424 4.99 -2.83 0.01
CA GLY A 424 4.20 -1.79 0.63
C GLY A 424 3.67 -2.15 2.02
N VAL A 425 3.36 -1.13 2.81
CA VAL A 425 2.64 -1.24 4.08
C VAL A 425 1.44 -0.31 4.04
N SER A 426 0.26 -0.87 4.32
CA SER A 426 -0.96 -0.09 4.42
C SER A 426 -0.81 1.05 5.43
N ILE A 427 -1.23 2.25 5.04
CA ILE A 427 -1.36 3.40 5.94
C ILE A 427 -2.82 3.65 6.34
N ALA A 428 -3.75 2.77 5.96
CA ALA A 428 -5.17 2.89 6.30
C ALA A 428 -5.40 3.06 7.82
N PRO A 429 -4.70 2.34 8.72
CA PRO A 429 -4.85 2.56 10.16
C PRO A 429 -4.47 3.98 10.58
N THR A 430 -3.40 4.54 10.00
CA THR A 430 -2.99 5.93 10.26
C THR A 430 -4.02 6.93 9.75
N LEU A 431 -4.61 6.70 8.57
CA LEU A 431 -5.59 7.63 7.99
C LEU A 431 -6.92 7.62 8.75
N THR A 432 -7.33 6.45 9.23
CA THR A 432 -8.64 6.25 9.89
C THR A 432 -8.57 6.42 11.41
N GLY A 433 -7.38 6.38 12.01
CA GLY A 433 -7.22 6.30 13.46
C GLY A 433 -7.69 4.96 14.07
N ASN A 434 -8.03 4.00 13.21
CA ASN A 434 -8.63 2.72 13.60
C ASN A 434 -7.62 1.59 13.33
N ALA A 435 -7.34 0.78 14.35
CA ALA A 435 -6.34 -0.31 14.35
C ALA A 435 -4.87 0.14 14.49
N VAL A 436 -4.02 -0.86 14.74
CA VAL A 436 -2.58 -0.64 14.94
C VAL A 436 -1.87 -0.57 13.60
N GLN A 437 -1.14 0.51 13.39
CA GLN A 437 -0.32 0.71 12.20
C GLN A 437 0.85 -0.28 12.19
N ARG A 438 0.90 -1.15 11.16
CA ARG A 438 2.10 -1.97 10.91
C ARG A 438 3.30 -1.07 10.63
N HIS A 439 4.45 -1.41 11.19
CA HIS A 439 5.67 -0.63 11.01
C HIS A 439 6.42 -1.07 9.75
N ARG A 440 6.80 -0.10 8.91
CA ARG A 440 7.79 -0.29 7.85
C ARG A 440 9.09 0.37 8.30
N ASP A 441 10.13 -0.45 8.46
CA ASP A 441 11.42 0.05 8.93
C ASP A 441 12.11 0.91 7.85
N PHE A 442 12.13 0.44 6.60
CA PHE A 442 12.82 1.12 5.51
C PHE A 442 12.09 1.02 4.17
N ILE A 443 12.48 1.89 3.23
CA ILE A 443 12.15 1.80 1.80
C ILE A 443 13.42 1.77 0.98
N ILE A 444 13.34 1.19 -0.22
CA ILE A 444 14.45 1.13 -1.16
C ILE A 444 14.03 1.63 -2.54
N HIS A 445 15.00 2.16 -3.27
CA HIS A 445 14.83 2.63 -4.64
C HIS A 445 16.03 2.23 -5.47
N GLU A 446 15.82 2.07 -6.77
CA GLU A 446 16.86 1.78 -7.74
C GLU A 446 16.80 2.79 -8.88
N ALA A 447 17.95 3.28 -9.33
CA ALA A 447 18.02 4.22 -10.44
C ALA A 447 19.31 4.06 -11.23
N GLY A 448 19.23 3.72 -12.52
CA GLY A 448 20.40 3.69 -13.41
C GLY A 448 21.56 2.84 -12.89
N ASN A 449 22.56 3.48 -12.29
CA ASN A 449 23.75 2.87 -11.70
C ASN A 449 23.83 2.99 -10.16
N GLY A 450 22.74 3.34 -9.48
CA GLY A 450 22.70 3.49 -8.04
C GLY A 450 21.42 2.98 -7.41
N GLN A 451 21.48 2.82 -6.09
CA GLN A 451 20.38 2.37 -5.24
C GLN A 451 20.38 3.16 -3.95
N SER A 452 19.24 3.23 -3.28
CA SER A 452 19.16 3.82 -1.95
C SER A 452 18.30 2.99 -1.02
N ILE A 453 18.60 3.08 0.27
CA ILE A 453 17.73 2.68 1.37
C ILE A 453 17.50 3.90 2.26
N ILE A 454 16.24 4.12 2.64
CA ILE A 454 15.83 5.18 3.57
C ILE A 454 15.23 4.51 4.80
N ARG A 455 15.85 4.72 5.96
CA ARG A 455 15.36 4.24 7.27
C ARG A 455 15.28 5.41 8.24
N GLY A 456 14.07 5.72 8.70
CA GLY A 456 13.81 6.93 9.48
C GLY A 456 14.27 8.18 8.70
N ASN A 457 15.22 8.93 9.25
CA ASN A 457 15.77 10.13 8.61
C ASN A 457 17.05 9.86 7.80
N PHE A 458 17.61 8.66 7.88
CA PHE A 458 18.88 8.36 7.23
C PHE A 458 18.65 7.76 5.86
N LYS A 459 19.45 8.20 4.89
CA LYS A 459 19.49 7.66 3.54
C LYS A 459 20.90 7.21 3.19
N LEU A 460 21.06 5.93 2.89
CA LEU A 460 22.29 5.40 2.32
C LEU A 460 22.12 5.30 0.81
N VAL A 461 23.07 5.87 0.07
CA VAL A 461 23.15 5.76 -1.39
C VAL A 461 24.31 4.85 -1.76
N ARG A 462 24.02 3.80 -2.51
CA ARG A 462 24.99 2.92 -3.18
C ARG A 462 25.14 3.37 -4.63
N THR A 463 26.35 3.55 -5.11
CA THR A 463 26.62 3.95 -6.51
C THR A 463 27.69 3.08 -7.14
N GLU A 464 27.37 2.44 -8.26
CA GLU A 464 28.33 1.67 -9.04
C GLU A 464 29.41 2.57 -9.63
N GLN A 465 30.68 2.23 -9.40
CA GLN A 465 31.83 2.97 -9.90
C GLN A 465 32.57 2.20 -10.98
N ARG A 466 32.66 2.78 -12.19
CA ARG A 466 33.45 2.18 -13.28
C ARG A 466 34.94 2.18 -12.92
N GLY A 467 35.56 1.01 -13.00
CA GLY A 467 37.01 0.85 -12.90
C GLY A 467 37.63 0.97 -11.49
N ARG A 468 36.82 0.94 -10.42
CA ARG A 468 37.28 1.13 -9.02
C ARG A 468 37.10 -0.06 -8.07
N GLY A 469 36.85 -1.27 -8.58
CA GLY A 469 36.86 -2.48 -7.76
C GLY A 469 35.67 -2.66 -6.79
N GLY A 470 34.63 -1.81 -6.86
CA GLY A 470 33.39 -1.95 -6.10
C GLY A 470 32.50 -0.71 -6.10
N PRO A 471 31.29 -0.78 -5.55
CA PRO A 471 30.39 0.36 -5.39
C PRO A 471 30.87 1.30 -4.27
N ALA A 472 30.54 2.58 -4.40
CA ALA A 472 30.69 3.57 -3.31
C ALA A 472 29.40 3.71 -2.51
N PHE A 473 29.55 4.09 -1.25
CA PHE A 473 28.47 4.34 -0.31
C PHE A 473 28.59 5.75 0.26
N ALA A 474 27.46 6.46 0.34
CA ALA A 474 27.35 7.77 0.98
C ALA A 474 26.11 7.79 1.87
N LEU A 475 26.23 8.34 3.07
CA LEU A 475 25.14 8.40 4.05
C LEU A 475 24.74 9.85 4.28
N TYR A 476 23.44 10.12 4.34
CA TYR A 476 22.88 11.45 4.55
C TYR A 476 21.81 11.41 5.66
N ASP A 477 21.79 12.43 6.52
CA ASP A 477 20.67 12.71 7.42
C ASP A 477 19.70 13.69 6.74
N LEU A 478 18.56 13.18 6.26
CA LEU A 478 17.55 13.95 5.54
C LEU A 478 16.81 14.95 6.43
N ASN A 479 16.88 14.86 7.76
CA ASN A 479 16.30 15.88 8.62
C ASN A 479 17.18 17.14 8.68
N ALA A 480 18.50 16.95 8.74
CA ALA A 480 19.47 18.04 8.73
C ALA A 480 19.78 18.56 7.32
N ASP A 481 19.77 17.67 6.31
CA ASP A 481 20.19 17.97 4.94
C ASP A 481 19.35 17.22 3.90
N GLN A 482 18.19 17.79 3.56
CA GLN A 482 17.32 17.28 2.48
C GLN A 482 17.94 17.41 1.09
N THR A 483 19.01 18.19 0.95
CA THR A 483 19.74 18.36 -0.31
C THR A 483 20.83 17.32 -0.51
N GLU A 484 21.08 16.46 0.48
CA GLU A 484 22.10 15.42 0.44
C GLU A 484 23.49 15.98 0.01
N SER A 485 23.82 17.15 0.53
CA SER A 485 25.06 17.89 0.25
C SER A 485 26.24 17.45 1.12
N THR A 486 25.95 16.89 2.31
CA THR A 486 26.93 16.50 3.31
C THR A 486 26.90 14.99 3.54
N ASP A 487 27.93 14.29 3.07
CA ASP A 487 28.12 12.86 3.34
C ASP A 487 28.68 12.67 4.76
N ILE A 488 27.95 11.90 5.59
CA ILE A 488 28.29 11.59 6.97
C ILE A 488 28.72 10.13 7.17
N SER A 489 28.98 9.39 6.08
CA SER A 489 29.33 7.95 6.13
C SER A 489 30.54 7.64 7.02
N ASP A 490 31.62 8.43 6.92
CA ASP A 490 32.82 8.27 7.74
C ASP A 490 32.56 8.43 9.26
N GLN A 491 31.49 9.16 9.62
CA GLN A 491 31.12 9.41 11.02
C GLN A 491 30.21 8.30 11.59
N HIS A 492 29.59 7.48 10.72
CA HIS A 492 28.62 6.45 11.10
C HIS A 492 28.87 5.09 10.41
N PRO A 493 30.07 4.48 10.54
CA PRO A 493 30.42 3.27 9.81
C PRO A 493 29.55 2.05 10.15
N GLU A 494 29.07 1.93 11.40
CA GLU A 494 28.18 0.84 11.80
C GLU A 494 26.82 0.92 11.10
N MET A 495 26.23 2.12 11.05
CA MET A 495 24.97 2.35 10.35
C MET A 495 25.10 2.15 8.84
N VAL A 496 26.24 2.54 8.25
CA VAL A 496 26.53 2.27 6.84
C VAL A 496 26.53 0.77 6.57
N ASN A 497 27.19 -0.02 7.41
CA ASN A 497 27.23 -1.47 7.24
C ASN A 497 25.85 -2.11 7.40
N GLU A 498 25.09 -1.71 8.42
CA GLU A 498 23.74 -2.21 8.66
C GLU A 498 22.79 -1.90 7.49
N LEU A 499 22.73 -0.64 7.05
CA LEU A 499 21.88 -0.22 5.93
C LEU A 499 22.33 -0.87 4.61
N LYS A 500 23.64 -1.08 4.43
CA LYS A 500 24.17 -1.81 3.28
C LYS A 500 23.69 -3.26 3.28
N GLU A 501 23.73 -3.96 4.41
CA GLU A 501 23.26 -5.35 4.51
C GLU A 501 21.76 -5.44 4.22
N LEU A 502 20.95 -4.54 4.77
CA LEU A 502 19.52 -4.46 4.47
C LEU A 502 19.27 -4.20 2.98
N LEU A 503 19.92 -3.21 2.39
CA LEU A 503 19.77 -2.86 0.97
C LEU A 503 20.16 -4.01 0.04
N LEU A 504 21.28 -4.70 0.32
CA LEU A 504 21.69 -5.86 -0.48
C LEU A 504 20.74 -7.04 -0.31
N GLY A 505 20.13 -7.18 0.86
CA GLY A 505 19.08 -8.16 1.13
C GLY A 505 17.78 -7.92 0.33
N GLU A 506 17.51 -6.69 -0.10
CA GLU A 506 16.43 -6.35 -1.06
C GLU A 506 16.82 -6.62 -2.52
N ARG A 507 17.92 -7.35 -2.72
CA ARG A 507 18.28 -7.97 -4.01
C ARG A 507 18.51 -6.98 -5.14
N VAL A 508 18.89 -5.77 -4.79
CA VAL A 508 19.19 -4.68 -5.72
C VAL A 508 20.47 -4.88 -6.57
N THR A 509 21.09 -6.05 -6.46
CA THR A 509 22.28 -6.46 -7.24
C THR A 509 21.98 -7.59 -8.20
N GLU A 510 20.73 -8.06 -8.25
CA GLU A 510 20.32 -9.07 -9.21
C GLU A 510 20.42 -8.56 -10.65
N PRO A 511 20.58 -9.46 -11.64
CA PRO A 511 20.58 -9.08 -13.04
C PRO A 511 19.29 -8.39 -13.47
N ARG A 512 19.40 -7.57 -14.52
CA ARG A 512 18.25 -6.88 -15.11
C ARG A 512 17.19 -7.87 -15.57
N GLY A 513 15.91 -7.55 -15.33
CA GLY A 513 14.80 -8.43 -15.67
C GLY A 513 14.60 -9.59 -14.69
N PHE A 514 15.24 -9.54 -13.53
CA PHE A 514 14.91 -10.35 -12.38
C PHE A 514 13.58 -9.88 -11.76
N ALA A 515 12.74 -10.80 -11.27
CA ALA A 515 11.53 -10.50 -10.51
C ALA A 515 11.25 -11.63 -9.51
N ASN A 516 10.43 -11.38 -8.50
CA ASN A 516 9.97 -12.45 -7.60
C ASN A 516 9.24 -13.55 -8.40
N THR A 517 9.31 -14.79 -7.92
CA THR A 517 8.71 -15.96 -8.58
C THR A 517 7.64 -16.58 -7.67
N TYR A 518 6.64 -17.23 -8.28
CA TYR A 518 5.50 -17.77 -7.53
C TYR A 518 5.55 -19.29 -7.51
N HIS A 519 5.59 -19.87 -6.33
CA HIS A 519 5.73 -21.32 -6.16
C HIS A 519 4.66 -21.86 -5.22
N HIS A 520 4.14 -23.04 -5.54
CA HIS A 520 3.18 -23.72 -4.70
C HIS A 520 3.66 -25.12 -4.32
N TRP A 521 3.30 -25.51 -3.11
CA TRP A 521 3.56 -26.83 -2.58
C TRP A 521 2.78 -27.91 -3.33
N THR A 522 3.47 -28.99 -3.67
CA THR A 522 2.92 -30.19 -4.31
C THR A 522 3.21 -31.46 -3.50
N GLY A 523 3.95 -31.35 -2.39
CA GLY A 523 4.32 -32.46 -1.54
C GLY A 523 3.13 -33.12 -0.81
N ASN A 524 3.25 -34.42 -0.57
CA ASN A 524 2.29 -35.21 0.19
C ASN A 524 2.43 -34.98 1.71
N ASP A 525 1.55 -35.58 2.50
CA ASP A 525 1.65 -35.57 3.96
C ASP A 525 3.02 -36.10 4.44
N GLY A 526 3.67 -35.33 5.30
CA GLY A 526 5.02 -35.58 5.83
C GLY A 526 6.17 -35.23 4.87
N ALA A 527 5.88 -34.67 3.70
CA ALA A 527 6.93 -34.31 2.73
C ALA A 527 7.79 -33.12 3.21
N LYS A 528 9.00 -33.06 2.67
CA LYS A 528 10.10 -32.21 3.13
C LYS A 528 10.28 -30.99 2.25
N THR A 529 10.40 -29.81 2.83
CA THR A 529 10.54 -28.56 2.06
C THR A 529 11.88 -28.42 1.36
N SER A 530 12.91 -29.15 1.83
CA SER A 530 14.23 -29.20 1.19
C SER A 530 14.26 -29.99 -0.12
N ASP A 531 13.28 -30.85 -0.37
CA ASP A 531 13.16 -31.61 -1.61
C ASP A 531 12.42 -30.78 -2.66
N ALA A 532 13.17 -30.37 -3.68
CA ALA A 532 12.69 -29.59 -4.82
C ALA A 532 11.45 -30.20 -5.51
N ASN A 533 11.31 -31.52 -5.52
CA ASN A 533 10.18 -32.18 -6.20
C ASN A 533 8.82 -31.94 -5.51
N ASN A 534 8.84 -31.41 -4.28
CA ASN A 534 7.63 -31.04 -3.55
C ASN A 534 7.20 -29.58 -3.80
N TRP A 535 7.85 -28.90 -4.75
CA TRP A 535 7.52 -27.56 -5.19
C TRP A 535 7.19 -27.56 -6.69
N SER A 536 6.31 -26.65 -7.08
CA SER A 536 6.09 -26.38 -8.50
C SER A 536 7.29 -25.67 -9.11
N ASP A 537 7.66 -26.04 -10.33
CA ASP A 537 8.46 -25.18 -11.19
C ASP A 537 7.65 -23.92 -11.54
N TYR A 538 8.34 -22.82 -11.79
CA TYR A 538 7.76 -21.56 -12.28
C TYR A 538 8.23 -21.29 -13.70
N VAL A 539 7.29 -20.99 -14.60
CA VAL A 539 7.58 -20.58 -15.97
C VAL A 539 6.71 -19.37 -16.29
N TYR A 540 7.34 -18.22 -16.46
CA TYR A 540 6.70 -17.06 -17.05
C TYR A 540 6.97 -17.01 -18.56
N ALA A 541 5.92 -17.24 -19.34
CA ALA A 541 5.96 -17.18 -20.78
C ALA A 541 4.76 -16.42 -21.36
N ASN A 542 5.00 -15.71 -22.46
CA ASN A 542 3.94 -15.08 -23.23
C ASN A 542 4.26 -15.11 -24.73
N ALA A 543 3.23 -15.35 -25.55
CA ALA A 543 3.32 -15.34 -27.02
C ALA A 543 4.47 -16.20 -27.60
N GLY A 544 4.76 -17.34 -26.97
CA GLY A 544 5.83 -18.25 -27.40
C GLY A 544 7.24 -17.85 -26.94
N VAL A 545 7.38 -16.80 -26.13
CA VAL A 545 8.63 -16.37 -25.51
C VAL A 545 8.59 -16.70 -24.02
N THR A 546 9.58 -17.45 -23.54
CA THR A 546 9.81 -17.67 -22.11
C THR A 546 10.72 -16.57 -21.58
N TYR A 547 10.24 -15.78 -20.63
CA TYR A 547 10.99 -14.68 -20.03
C TYR A 547 11.73 -15.11 -18.77
N MET A 548 11.16 -16.05 -18.00
CA MET A 548 11.76 -16.54 -16.77
C MET A 548 11.34 -17.98 -16.50
N THR A 549 12.30 -18.75 -16.00
CA THR A 549 12.08 -20.07 -15.42
C THR A 549 12.76 -20.09 -14.06
N ASP A 550 12.11 -20.67 -13.06
CA ASP A 550 12.71 -20.89 -11.75
C ASP A 550 12.23 -22.24 -11.22
N ASP A 551 13.14 -23.03 -10.66
CA ASP A 551 12.89 -24.38 -10.18
C ASP A 551 13.77 -24.67 -8.95
N GLY A 552 13.52 -25.81 -8.32
CA GLY A 552 14.35 -26.30 -7.23
C GLY A 552 13.72 -26.13 -5.85
N ALA A 553 14.57 -25.89 -4.85
CA ALA A 553 14.16 -25.65 -3.47
C ALA A 553 13.95 -24.15 -3.22
N PRO A 554 13.20 -23.76 -2.15
CA PRO A 554 12.87 -22.37 -1.87
C PRO A 554 14.07 -21.42 -1.80
N ARG A 555 13.90 -20.23 -2.38
CA ARG A 555 14.89 -19.15 -2.41
C ARG A 555 14.25 -17.84 -1.99
N MET A 556 15.08 -16.87 -1.58
CA MET A 556 14.65 -15.52 -1.21
C MET A 556 13.89 -14.74 -2.30
N SER A 557 13.83 -15.24 -3.54
CA SER A 557 12.98 -14.74 -4.63
C SER A 557 11.53 -15.21 -4.58
N TRP A 558 11.23 -16.26 -3.82
CA TRP A 558 9.96 -16.97 -3.91
C TRP A 558 8.89 -16.32 -3.06
N THR A 559 7.77 -16.01 -3.70
CA THR A 559 6.47 -15.90 -3.03
C THR A 559 5.84 -17.30 -3.05
N ALA A 560 5.92 -17.99 -1.91
CA ALA A 560 5.59 -19.41 -1.78
C ALA A 560 4.25 -19.63 -1.07
N ARG A 561 3.51 -20.67 -1.48
CA ARG A 561 2.26 -21.10 -0.83
C ARG A 561 2.30 -22.59 -0.51
N ILE A 562 2.17 -22.94 0.77
CA ILE A 562 1.87 -24.29 1.24
C ILE A 562 0.38 -24.34 1.57
N ALA A 563 -0.41 -24.87 0.64
CA ALA A 563 -1.85 -24.99 0.80
C ALA A 563 -2.29 -26.46 0.77
N ASN A 564 -3.16 -26.85 1.70
CA ASN A 564 -3.70 -28.21 1.72
C ASN A 564 -4.71 -28.39 0.58
N ARG A 565 -4.41 -29.30 -0.35
CA ARG A 565 -5.29 -29.65 -1.48
C ARG A 565 -6.13 -30.90 -1.23
N SER A 566 -5.99 -31.54 -0.07
CA SER A 566 -6.73 -32.73 0.35
C SER A 566 -7.98 -32.36 1.16
N ASN A 567 -8.70 -33.37 1.65
CA ASN A 567 -9.87 -33.23 2.50
C ASN A 567 -9.61 -33.63 3.97
N HIS A 568 -8.35 -33.89 4.34
CA HIS A 568 -7.92 -34.29 5.67
C HIS A 568 -6.68 -33.49 6.08
N PRO A 569 -6.29 -33.46 7.36
CA PRO A 569 -5.09 -32.76 7.78
C PRO A 569 -3.84 -33.31 7.08
N VAL A 570 -2.93 -32.43 6.66
CA VAL A 570 -1.62 -32.81 6.09
C VAL A 570 -0.52 -31.95 6.68
N THR A 571 0.69 -32.49 6.72
CA THR A 571 1.88 -31.86 7.29
C THR A 571 2.96 -31.66 6.22
N ALA A 572 3.55 -30.47 6.16
CA ALA A 572 4.83 -30.23 5.50
C ALA A 572 5.94 -30.05 6.56
N VAL A 573 7.12 -30.60 6.32
CA VAL A 573 8.24 -30.58 7.28
C VAL A 573 9.35 -29.69 6.74
N VAL A 574 9.66 -28.61 7.48
CA VAL A 574 10.85 -27.79 7.23
C VAL A 574 12.04 -28.49 7.90
N ASP A 575 12.73 -29.33 7.14
CA ASP A 575 13.79 -30.23 7.61
C ASP A 575 15.22 -29.70 7.38
N ALA A 576 15.34 -28.60 6.64
CA ALA A 576 16.56 -27.81 6.47
C ALA A 576 16.18 -26.33 6.36
N ASP A 577 17.17 -25.44 6.49
CA ASP A 577 16.93 -24.00 6.43
C ASP A 577 16.21 -23.63 5.13
N MET A 578 15.09 -22.92 5.27
CA MET A 578 14.21 -22.55 4.18
C MET A 578 14.11 -21.03 4.12
N GLN A 579 14.33 -20.47 2.94
CA GLN A 579 14.29 -19.04 2.71
C GLN A 579 13.33 -18.70 1.58
N CYS A 580 12.50 -17.69 1.80
CA CYS A 580 11.57 -17.16 0.81
C CYS A 580 11.36 -15.66 1.02
N LEU A 581 10.90 -14.96 -0.03
CA LEU A 581 10.44 -13.59 0.12
C LEU A 581 9.21 -13.57 1.03
N ALA A 582 8.26 -14.44 0.74
CA ALA A 582 7.10 -14.66 1.60
C ALA A 582 6.60 -16.10 1.53
N LEU A 583 5.95 -16.53 2.61
CA LEU A 583 5.31 -17.83 2.71
C LEU A 583 3.89 -17.69 3.24
N GLU A 584 2.93 -18.27 2.53
CA GLU A 584 1.58 -18.50 3.05
C GLU A 584 1.36 -19.97 3.40
N ILE A 585 0.75 -20.20 4.56
CA ILE A 585 0.30 -21.50 5.04
C ILE A 585 -1.23 -21.46 5.14
N ARG A 586 -1.93 -22.31 4.38
CA ARG A 586 -3.39 -22.26 4.27
C ARG A 586 -4.02 -23.65 4.26
N GLY A 587 -5.13 -23.80 4.98
CA GLY A 587 -5.95 -25.01 4.93
C GLY A 587 -6.62 -25.23 3.57
N GLY A 588 -7.28 -26.38 3.43
CA GLY A 588 -8.07 -26.73 2.27
C GLY A 588 -9.49 -26.16 2.33
N ALA A 589 -10.32 -26.56 1.38
CA ALA A 589 -11.70 -26.07 1.28
C ALA A 589 -12.62 -26.56 2.42
N SER A 590 -12.24 -27.62 3.14
CA SER A 590 -12.95 -28.12 4.33
C SER A 590 -12.29 -27.62 5.61
N LYS A 591 -13.09 -27.36 6.64
CA LYS A 591 -12.60 -27.01 7.99
C LYS A 591 -11.70 -28.08 8.62
N ASP A 592 -11.85 -29.33 8.19
CA ASP A 592 -11.03 -30.45 8.65
C ASP A 592 -9.72 -30.61 7.85
N ALA A 593 -9.58 -29.90 6.72
CA ALA A 593 -8.40 -29.97 5.85
C ALA A 593 -7.31 -28.99 6.33
N ARG A 594 -6.81 -29.18 7.55
CA ARG A 594 -5.74 -28.34 8.11
C ARG A 594 -4.43 -28.52 7.34
N GLN A 595 -3.68 -27.44 7.15
CA GLN A 595 -2.29 -27.51 6.67
C GLN A 595 -1.34 -27.21 7.83
N ASP A 596 -0.62 -28.21 8.30
CA ASP A 596 0.43 -28.04 9.30
C ASP A 596 1.78 -27.86 8.59
N VAL A 597 2.58 -26.89 9.03
CA VAL A 597 4.00 -26.72 8.68
C VAL A 597 4.80 -26.87 9.95
N VAL A 598 5.68 -27.86 10.00
CA VAL A 598 6.50 -28.17 11.17
C VAL A 598 7.94 -27.73 10.94
N VAL A 599 8.40 -26.76 11.72
CA VAL A 599 9.79 -26.31 11.71
C VAL A 599 10.62 -27.22 12.61
N GLY A 600 11.57 -27.93 12.01
CA GLY A 600 12.43 -28.90 12.69
C GLY A 600 13.36 -28.27 13.73
N THR A 601 13.94 -29.12 14.57
CA THR A 601 14.90 -28.73 15.60
C THR A 601 16.16 -28.13 14.99
N LYS A 602 16.55 -26.94 15.44
CA LYS A 602 17.72 -26.20 14.91
C LYS A 602 17.65 -25.92 13.40
N VAL A 603 16.44 -25.82 12.86
CA VAL A 603 16.17 -25.39 11.48
C VAL A 603 15.55 -24.00 11.50
N GLU A 604 15.92 -23.18 10.53
CA GLU A 604 15.38 -21.83 10.35
C GLU A 604 14.44 -21.73 9.14
N LEU A 605 13.23 -21.22 9.36
CA LEU A 605 12.30 -20.80 8.32
C LEU A 605 12.31 -19.28 8.22
N THR A 606 12.80 -18.74 7.11
CA THR A 606 12.79 -17.30 6.83
C THR A 606 11.74 -16.95 5.78
N GLY A 607 10.82 -16.07 6.13
CA GLY A 607 9.98 -15.33 5.19
C GLY A 607 10.29 -13.86 5.32
N ARG A 608 11.11 -13.34 4.40
CA ARG A 608 11.72 -12.01 4.53
C ARG A 608 10.69 -10.92 4.78
N ASN A 609 9.70 -10.84 3.90
CA ASN A 609 8.63 -9.84 3.94
C ASN A 609 7.44 -10.31 4.76
N GLU A 610 7.08 -11.59 4.67
CA GLU A 610 5.88 -12.07 5.35
C GLU A 610 5.91 -13.58 5.54
N ILE A 611 5.54 -14.03 6.73
CA ILE A 611 4.99 -15.39 6.90
C ILE A 611 3.53 -15.22 7.31
N ARG A 612 2.63 -15.69 6.46
CA ARG A 612 1.18 -15.62 6.66
C ARG A 612 0.65 -16.98 7.05
N VAL A 613 0.05 -17.08 8.22
CA VAL A 613 -0.70 -18.26 8.66
C VAL A 613 -2.18 -17.94 8.49
N ALA A 614 -2.72 -18.35 7.34
CA ALA A 614 -4.10 -18.10 6.95
C ALA A 614 -5.07 -19.12 7.58
N ASP A 615 -6.36 -18.97 7.29
CA ASP A 615 -7.41 -19.88 7.78
C ASP A 615 -7.08 -21.36 7.49
N GLY A 616 -7.26 -22.21 8.50
CA GLY A 616 -6.91 -23.64 8.47
C GLY A 616 -5.40 -23.95 8.36
N GLY A 617 -4.55 -22.93 8.34
CA GLY A 617 -3.10 -23.06 8.37
C GLY A 617 -2.56 -23.18 9.79
N SER A 618 -1.43 -23.87 9.95
CA SER A 618 -0.69 -23.87 11.21
C SER A 618 0.82 -23.93 11.01
N LEU A 619 1.52 -23.17 11.85
CA LEU A 619 2.96 -23.19 11.98
C LEU A 619 3.34 -23.76 13.35
N THR A 620 4.00 -24.92 13.36
CA THR A 620 4.45 -25.60 14.58
C THR A 620 5.96 -25.54 14.69
N LEU A 621 6.50 -24.98 15.77
CA LEU A 621 7.93 -24.98 16.05
C LEU A 621 8.31 -26.17 16.94
N ARG A 622 9.34 -26.94 16.53
CA ARG A 622 9.94 -28.02 17.32
C ARG A 622 11.39 -27.69 17.68
N ASP A 623 11.57 -26.64 18.46
CA ASP A 623 12.87 -26.02 18.79
C ASP A 623 13.59 -25.49 17.54
N GLY A 624 12.81 -25.05 16.56
CA GLY A 624 13.26 -24.35 15.35
C GLY A 624 13.17 -22.83 15.51
N THR A 625 13.62 -22.12 14.48
CA THR A 625 13.55 -20.66 14.41
C THR A 625 12.70 -20.23 13.23
N VAL A 626 11.90 -19.19 13.41
CA VAL A 626 11.17 -18.52 12.33
C VAL A 626 11.64 -17.08 12.29
N SER A 627 12.08 -16.59 11.13
CA SER A 627 12.67 -15.27 10.98
C SER A 627 11.97 -14.43 9.91
N THR A 628 11.83 -13.14 10.17
CA THR A 628 11.29 -12.15 9.23
C THR A 628 11.89 -10.78 9.51
N VAL A 629 12.09 -9.98 8.45
CA VAL A 629 12.51 -8.57 8.58
C VAL A 629 11.29 -7.68 8.86
N ARG A 630 10.09 -8.19 8.60
CA ARG A 630 8.84 -7.43 8.68
C ARG A 630 7.92 -8.05 9.72
N TRP A 631 7.13 -9.06 9.34
CA TRP A 631 6.17 -9.63 10.26
C TRP A 631 5.74 -11.07 9.94
N ILE A 632 5.22 -11.70 10.99
CA ILE A 632 4.39 -12.89 10.91
C ILE A 632 2.93 -12.45 11.10
N ASP A 633 2.09 -12.76 10.13
CA ASP A 633 0.66 -12.45 10.14
C ASP A 633 -0.14 -13.72 10.42
N VAL A 634 -0.68 -13.83 11.63
CA VAL A 634 -1.56 -14.93 12.02
C VAL A 634 -2.99 -14.46 11.84
N GLN A 635 -3.60 -14.80 10.72
CA GLN A 635 -4.96 -14.39 10.41
C GLN A 635 -5.98 -15.20 11.20
N THR A 636 -7.23 -14.72 11.24
CA THR A 636 -8.35 -15.47 11.81
C THR A 636 -8.41 -16.89 11.23
N GLY A 637 -8.46 -17.90 12.11
CA GLY A 637 -8.43 -19.32 11.73
C GLY A 637 -7.03 -19.93 11.55
N GLY A 638 -6.00 -19.10 11.43
CA GLY A 638 -4.59 -19.52 11.45
C GLY A 638 -4.06 -19.75 12.86
N SER A 639 -3.00 -20.56 12.99
CA SER A 639 -2.41 -20.86 14.29
C SER A 639 -0.89 -21.04 14.35
N ILE A 640 -0.24 -20.48 15.37
CA ILE A 640 1.16 -20.79 15.74
C ILE A 640 1.16 -21.60 17.03
N GLN A 641 2.02 -22.62 17.11
CA GLN A 641 2.16 -23.44 18.31
C GLN A 641 3.57 -24.03 18.46
N GLY A 642 3.86 -24.59 19.64
CA GLY A 642 5.11 -25.31 19.92
C GLY A 642 6.14 -24.43 20.63
N ASN A 643 7.41 -24.85 20.54
CA ASN A 643 8.53 -24.23 21.24
C ASN A 643 9.63 -23.86 20.23
N GLY A 644 10.35 -22.76 20.48
CA GLY A 644 11.36 -22.23 19.58
C GLY A 644 11.41 -20.71 19.62
N ALA A 645 12.06 -20.12 18.62
CA ALA A 645 12.23 -18.68 18.50
C ALA A 645 11.52 -18.12 17.27
N ILE A 646 10.91 -16.95 17.44
CA ILE A 646 10.39 -16.11 16.38
C ILE A 646 11.19 -14.81 16.37
N ASN A 647 12.06 -14.67 15.38
CA ASN A 647 12.85 -13.48 15.12
C ASN A 647 12.06 -12.52 14.23
N GLY A 648 11.16 -11.75 14.85
CA GLY A 648 10.29 -10.81 14.14
C GLY A 648 9.04 -10.47 14.94
N THR A 649 8.23 -9.55 14.42
CA THR A 649 7.00 -9.12 15.07
C THR A 649 5.84 -10.02 14.66
N VAL A 650 5.05 -10.48 15.64
CA VAL A 650 3.85 -11.30 15.42
C VAL A 650 2.61 -10.43 15.53
N TYR A 651 1.82 -10.39 14.46
CA TYR A 651 0.46 -9.83 14.47
C TYR A 651 -0.53 -10.99 14.55
N ASN A 652 -1.23 -11.10 15.69
CA ASN A 652 -2.10 -12.20 16.01
C ASN A 652 -3.59 -11.81 15.94
N GLY A 653 -4.23 -12.12 14.81
CA GLY A 653 -5.69 -12.16 14.66
C GLY A 653 -6.30 -13.56 14.76
N GLY A 654 -5.46 -14.61 14.75
CA GLY A 654 -5.84 -16.01 14.91
C GLY A 654 -5.49 -16.54 16.30
N ARG A 655 -4.73 -17.63 16.34
CA ARG A 655 -4.37 -18.31 17.60
C ARG A 655 -2.86 -18.48 17.75
N VAL A 656 -2.30 -18.03 18.87
CA VAL A 656 -0.92 -18.36 19.26
C VAL A 656 -0.98 -19.21 20.52
N ALA A 657 -0.35 -20.38 20.50
CA ALA A 657 -0.31 -21.31 21.62
C ALA A 657 1.13 -21.50 22.14
N ALA A 658 1.34 -21.23 23.42
CA ALA A 658 2.62 -21.43 24.10
C ALA A 658 2.42 -22.41 25.27
N ALA A 659 3.35 -23.34 25.45
CA ALA A 659 3.28 -24.35 26.50
C ALA A 659 4.52 -24.30 27.39
N VAL A 660 4.33 -24.68 28.66
CA VAL A 660 5.41 -24.84 29.63
C VAL A 660 6.05 -26.23 29.43
N ASP A 661 7.31 -26.24 29.00
CA ASP A 661 8.20 -27.41 29.01
C ASP A 661 9.45 -27.04 29.84
N PRO A 662 9.95 -27.94 30.73
CA PRO A 662 11.09 -27.68 31.61
C PRO A 662 12.31 -27.02 30.95
N GLU A 663 12.57 -27.28 29.67
CA GLU A 663 13.72 -26.77 28.93
C GLU A 663 13.36 -25.88 27.72
N ARG A 664 12.06 -25.70 27.42
CA ARG A 664 11.62 -25.16 26.11
C ARG A 664 10.43 -24.22 26.28
N ARG A 665 10.44 -23.13 25.51
CA ARG A 665 9.39 -22.10 25.51
C ARG A 665 9.23 -21.51 24.12
N LEU A 666 8.21 -20.68 23.93
CA LEU A 666 8.10 -19.82 22.76
C LEU A 666 8.70 -18.44 23.07
N GLU A 667 9.70 -18.04 22.29
CA GLU A 667 10.31 -16.71 22.37
C GLU A 667 9.97 -15.91 21.12
N ILE A 668 9.49 -14.68 21.28
CA ILE A 668 9.31 -13.71 20.20
C ILE A 668 10.31 -12.58 20.47
N THR A 669 11.30 -12.37 19.61
CA THR A 669 12.39 -11.41 19.92
C THR A 669 11.97 -9.95 19.77
N SER A 670 10.94 -9.68 18.97
CA SER A 670 10.43 -8.33 18.67
C SER A 670 9.07 -8.10 19.34
N GLY A 671 8.04 -7.64 18.61
CA GLY A 671 6.73 -7.36 19.19
C GLY A 671 5.73 -8.52 19.09
N PHE A 672 4.77 -8.55 20.01
CA PHE A 672 3.57 -9.39 19.94
C PHE A 672 2.33 -8.51 20.00
N LEU A 673 1.57 -8.44 18.92
CA LEU A 673 0.39 -7.59 18.81
C LEU A 673 -0.84 -8.47 18.57
N GLN A 674 -1.71 -8.58 19.56
CA GLN A 674 -2.95 -9.34 19.45
C GLN A 674 -4.11 -8.41 19.09
N SER A 675 -4.92 -8.78 18.09
CA SER A 675 -6.16 -8.08 17.77
C SER A 675 -7.33 -8.58 18.63
N ASP A 676 -8.48 -7.92 18.53
CA ASP A 676 -9.71 -8.32 19.24
C ASP A 676 -10.23 -9.72 18.87
N THR A 677 -9.91 -10.20 17.67
CA THR A 677 -10.25 -11.56 17.23
C THR A 677 -9.20 -12.59 17.66
N GLY A 678 -8.02 -12.13 18.03
CA GLY A 678 -6.89 -12.96 18.40
C GLY A 678 -7.10 -13.69 19.72
N THR A 679 -6.45 -14.86 19.82
CA THR A 679 -6.44 -15.67 21.02
C THR A 679 -5.02 -16.10 21.37
N LEU A 680 -4.61 -15.81 22.61
CA LEU A 680 -3.41 -16.38 23.21
C LEU A 680 -3.84 -17.59 24.05
N VAL A 681 -3.26 -18.75 23.78
CA VAL A 681 -3.45 -19.96 24.58
C VAL A 681 -2.15 -20.26 25.32
N VAL A 682 -2.19 -20.31 26.64
CA VAL A 682 -1.05 -20.71 27.46
C VAL A 682 -1.35 -21.99 28.23
N THR A 683 -0.43 -22.93 28.23
CA THR A 683 -0.47 -24.07 29.17
C THR A 683 0.42 -23.74 30.36
N VAL A 684 -0.14 -23.65 31.56
CA VAL A 684 0.59 -23.38 32.81
C VAL A 684 0.83 -24.67 33.60
N GLY A 685 1.92 -24.73 34.34
CA GLY A 685 2.34 -25.92 35.09
C GLY A 685 3.05 -25.58 36.39
N ASN A 686 3.61 -26.60 37.05
CA ASN A 686 4.37 -26.41 38.28
C ASN A 686 5.69 -25.65 38.00
N GLY A 687 5.98 -24.61 38.78
CA GLY A 687 7.23 -23.84 38.71
C GLY A 687 7.07 -22.39 38.24
N ASN A 688 8.18 -21.65 38.15
CA ASN A 688 8.20 -20.22 37.78
C ASN A 688 8.46 -20.02 36.26
N GLN A 689 7.97 -20.94 35.42
CA GLN A 689 8.22 -20.87 33.98
C GLN A 689 7.27 -19.90 33.30
N VAL A 690 7.79 -19.25 32.25
CA VAL A 690 7.03 -18.29 31.45
C VAL A 690 6.81 -18.92 30.06
N PRO A 691 5.57 -19.32 29.73
CA PRO A 691 5.29 -20.00 28.45
C PRO A 691 5.65 -19.13 27.24
N LEU A 692 5.37 -17.82 27.29
CA LEU A 692 5.64 -16.88 26.21
C LEU A 692 6.51 -15.70 26.69
N VAL A 693 7.67 -15.52 26.06
CA VAL A 693 8.57 -14.40 26.30
C VAL A 693 8.60 -13.50 25.06
N VAL A 694 8.37 -12.20 25.25
CA VAL A 694 8.39 -11.19 24.19
C VAL A 694 9.55 -10.22 24.45
N GLY A 695 10.50 -10.12 23.52
CA GLY A 695 11.69 -9.28 23.62
C GLY A 695 11.42 -7.80 23.37
N GLY A 696 10.22 -7.43 22.94
CA GLY A 696 9.74 -6.07 22.70
C GLY A 696 8.41 -5.79 23.40
N GLU A 697 7.54 -5.03 22.73
CA GLU A 697 6.21 -4.68 23.24
C GLU A 697 5.21 -5.83 23.01
N ALA A 698 4.40 -6.13 24.02
CA ALA A 698 3.23 -6.99 23.94
C ALA A 698 1.96 -6.13 24.02
N ASN A 699 1.28 -5.94 22.89
CA ASN A 699 0.00 -5.24 22.81
C ASN A 699 -1.14 -6.27 22.88
N LEU A 700 -1.90 -6.22 23.97
CA LEU A 700 -2.89 -7.22 24.34
C LEU A 700 -4.30 -6.72 24.05
N ALA A 701 -5.05 -7.55 23.32
CA ALA A 701 -6.48 -7.44 23.08
C ALA A 701 -7.07 -8.84 22.96
N GLY A 702 -8.35 -8.98 22.60
CA GLY A 702 -8.96 -10.29 22.34
C GLY A 702 -8.92 -11.25 23.53
N ASN A 703 -8.73 -12.55 23.31
CA ASN A 703 -8.92 -13.57 24.35
C ASN A 703 -7.61 -14.13 24.90
N LEU A 704 -7.57 -14.39 26.20
CA LEU A 704 -6.63 -15.30 26.85
C LEU A 704 -7.34 -16.61 27.22
N VAL A 705 -6.73 -17.74 26.88
CA VAL A 705 -7.14 -19.08 27.32
C VAL A 705 -6.00 -19.71 28.11
N ILE A 706 -6.30 -20.17 29.31
CA ILE A 706 -5.36 -20.92 30.14
C ILE A 706 -5.74 -22.39 30.11
N LYS A 707 -4.75 -23.25 29.86
CA LYS A 707 -4.79 -24.69 30.06
C LYS A 707 -3.85 -25.06 31.20
N THR A 708 -4.10 -26.19 31.85
CA THR A 708 -3.24 -26.68 32.92
C THR A 708 -2.52 -27.96 32.50
N ASP A 709 -1.25 -28.06 32.87
CA ASP A 709 -0.57 -29.35 32.82
C ASP A 709 -1.26 -30.32 33.78
N PRO A 710 -1.48 -31.60 33.42
CA PRO A 710 -2.16 -32.57 34.31
C PRO A 710 -1.49 -32.76 35.68
N SER A 711 -0.19 -32.45 35.80
CA SER A 711 0.55 -32.49 37.07
C SER A 711 0.37 -31.22 37.92
N PHE A 712 -0.21 -30.16 37.36
CA PHE A 712 -0.42 -28.88 38.04
C PHE A 712 -1.54 -29.02 39.07
N LYS A 713 -1.16 -29.01 40.35
CA LYS A 713 -2.08 -29.08 41.49
C LYS A 713 -1.85 -27.88 42.39
N PRO A 714 -2.22 -26.68 41.94
CA PRO A 714 -1.95 -25.47 42.69
C PRO A 714 -2.88 -25.36 43.90
N GLU A 715 -2.36 -24.75 44.97
CA GLU A 715 -3.20 -24.26 46.07
C GLU A 715 -3.82 -22.90 45.69
N PRO A 716 -4.98 -22.53 46.26
CA PRO A 716 -5.53 -21.19 46.12
C PRO A 716 -4.50 -20.11 46.46
N GLY A 717 -4.40 -19.07 45.63
CA GLY A 717 -3.40 -18.01 45.73
C GLY A 717 -2.06 -18.32 45.04
N ALA A 718 -1.85 -19.54 44.53
CA ALA A 718 -0.68 -19.82 43.69
C ALA A 718 -0.66 -18.91 42.47
N ARG A 719 0.51 -18.33 42.18
CA ARG A 719 0.71 -17.41 41.07
C ARG A 719 1.60 -18.05 40.01
N VAL A 720 1.20 -17.92 38.76
CA VAL A 720 1.98 -18.30 37.58
C VAL A 720 2.10 -17.12 36.63
N THR A 721 3.19 -17.08 35.86
CA THR A 721 3.40 -16.06 34.84
C THR A 721 2.88 -16.59 33.51
N VAL A 722 2.04 -15.80 32.84
CA VAL A 722 1.44 -16.13 31.53
C VAL A 722 2.36 -15.68 30.40
N LEU A 723 2.83 -14.43 30.50
CA LEU A 723 3.70 -13.79 29.52
C LEU A 723 4.62 -12.78 30.23
N SER A 724 5.83 -12.63 29.72
CA SER A 724 6.72 -11.51 30.03
C SER A 724 7.10 -10.74 28.77
N ALA A 725 7.17 -9.42 28.85
CA ALA A 725 7.56 -8.54 27.76
C ALA A 725 8.48 -7.41 28.26
N LYS A 726 9.18 -6.69 27.36
CA LYS A 726 9.82 -5.43 27.75
C LYS A 726 8.79 -4.38 28.17
N GLN A 727 7.64 -4.40 27.51
CA GLN A 727 6.50 -3.55 27.81
C GLN A 727 5.21 -4.29 27.51
N VAL A 728 4.26 -4.26 28.44
CA VAL A 728 2.89 -4.74 28.24
C VAL A 728 1.97 -3.53 28.08
N VAL A 729 1.17 -3.53 27.03
CA VAL A 729 0.16 -2.51 26.72
C VAL A 729 -1.17 -3.20 26.48
N GLY A 730 -2.26 -2.61 26.98
CA GLY A 730 -3.59 -3.21 26.86
C GLY A 730 -3.87 -4.34 27.85
N VAL A 731 -5.02 -4.98 27.69
CA VAL A 731 -5.50 -6.09 28.52
C VAL A 731 -6.29 -7.08 27.66
N PHE A 732 -6.35 -8.35 28.05
CA PHE A 732 -7.24 -9.30 27.40
C PHE A 732 -8.71 -8.97 27.75
N GLY A 733 -9.61 -9.18 26.79
CA GLY A 733 -11.04 -8.94 26.88
C GLY A 733 -11.82 -9.99 27.71
N ASN A 734 -11.14 -10.78 28.54
CA ASN A 734 -11.80 -11.74 29.43
C ASN A 734 -12.65 -11.01 30.50
N PRO A 735 -13.93 -11.36 30.69
CA PRO A 735 -14.80 -10.72 31.68
C PRO A 735 -14.21 -10.76 33.09
N ASP A 736 -14.34 -9.64 33.82
CA ASP A 736 -13.83 -9.47 35.19
C ASP A 736 -12.33 -9.74 35.38
N GLY A 737 -11.57 -9.85 34.27
CA GLY A 737 -10.19 -10.29 34.29
C GLY A 737 -10.01 -11.72 34.80
N GLU A 738 -11.06 -12.54 34.74
CA GLU A 738 -11.03 -13.94 35.14
C GLU A 738 -10.90 -14.89 33.92
N VAL A 739 -10.15 -15.96 34.11
CA VAL A 739 -10.05 -17.06 33.13
C VAL A 739 -10.35 -18.37 33.85
N ILE A 740 -11.28 -19.15 33.31
CA ILE A 740 -11.56 -20.52 33.77
C ILE A 740 -10.85 -21.47 32.82
N ALA A 741 -9.91 -22.26 33.34
CA ALA A 741 -9.21 -23.28 32.57
C ALA A 741 -10.13 -24.46 32.21
N ASP A 742 -9.67 -25.30 31.29
CA ASP A 742 -10.41 -26.46 30.80
C ASP A 742 -10.68 -27.53 31.87
N ASP A 743 -9.86 -27.58 32.92
CA ASP A 743 -10.04 -28.42 34.10
C ASP A 743 -10.92 -27.78 35.20
N GLY A 744 -11.41 -26.56 34.97
CA GLY A 744 -12.27 -25.81 35.90
C GLY A 744 -11.52 -24.95 36.93
N ILE A 745 -10.19 -24.94 36.93
CA ILE A 745 -9.42 -24.03 37.80
C ILE A 745 -9.68 -22.58 37.38
N ARG A 746 -10.01 -21.73 38.35
CA ARG A 746 -10.25 -20.30 38.13
C ARG A 746 -8.99 -19.49 38.38
N PHE A 747 -8.69 -18.57 37.47
CA PHE A 747 -7.55 -17.67 37.56
C PHE A 747 -8.02 -16.22 37.51
N GLN A 748 -7.49 -15.39 38.41
CA GLN A 748 -7.53 -13.94 38.29
C GLN A 748 -6.27 -13.46 37.57
N ILE A 749 -6.46 -12.70 36.49
CA ILE A 749 -5.37 -12.11 35.71
C ILE A 749 -4.94 -10.77 36.29
N LYS A 750 -3.63 -10.54 36.35
CA LYS A 750 -3.03 -9.26 36.73
C LYS A 750 -1.98 -8.84 35.72
N TYR A 751 -1.99 -7.54 35.44
CA TYR A 751 -1.10 -6.89 34.49
C TYR A 751 -0.14 -5.98 35.23
N THR A 752 1.12 -6.00 34.83
CA THR A 752 2.14 -5.03 35.21
C THR A 752 2.79 -4.48 33.93
N ASN A 753 3.75 -3.56 34.07
CA ASN A 753 4.42 -2.99 32.90
C ASN A 753 5.21 -4.02 32.07
N ASP A 754 5.61 -5.15 32.64
CA ASP A 754 6.50 -6.13 32.01
C ASP A 754 5.99 -7.58 32.07
N THR A 755 4.92 -7.86 32.82
CA THR A 755 4.41 -9.23 32.98
C THR A 755 2.89 -9.29 33.08
N VAL A 756 2.34 -10.39 32.57
CA VAL A 756 0.98 -10.86 32.82
C VAL A 756 1.04 -12.09 33.72
N THR A 757 0.32 -12.07 34.83
CA THR A 757 0.29 -13.18 35.80
C THR A 757 -1.14 -13.66 36.02
N ALA A 758 -1.28 -14.94 36.33
CA ALA A 758 -2.55 -15.58 36.68
C ALA A 758 -2.45 -16.12 38.11
N THR A 759 -3.43 -15.78 38.96
CA THR A 759 -3.49 -16.22 40.36
C THR A 759 -4.69 -17.14 40.56
N VAL A 760 -4.45 -18.36 41.04
CA VAL A 760 -5.49 -19.36 41.32
C VAL A 760 -6.44 -18.82 42.40
N GLN A 761 -7.75 -18.92 42.17
CA GLN A 761 -8.79 -18.49 43.12
C GLN A 761 -9.23 -19.61 44.07
#